data_AF-A0A1K1PTP0-F1
#
_entry.id   AF-A0A1K1PTP0-F1
#
_cell.length_a   1.000
_cell.length_b   1.000
_cell.length_c   1.000
_cell.angle_alpha   90.00
_cell.angle_beta   90.00
_cell.angle_gamma   90.00
#
_symmetry.space_group_name_H-M   'P 1'
#
loop_
_entity.id
_entity.type
_entity.pdbx_description
1 polymer ?
#
loop_
_entity_poly.entity_id
_entity_poly.type
_entity_poly.pdbx_seq_one_letter_code
_entity_poly.pdbx_strand_id
1 'polypeptide(L)'
;MIANGQRSIQQHYFTRAREGVFRTNEGFDTVAASPGLDALFIKSALHPYCYYKGPREKPDGAEGAEYPAALAVYHADNGDLVVGQTVYVPADFTGQRSAFFTHQYVVPAALKDEWVRYPERIFATEQFAVHHDARLGKELPELQEPPTPGAAASPEPDQLLAGLGLTRDSFEQLLVSVMASVTNRRKVYIVLDGEPAQAERDARQLMRLLWSCMPYAFRRRLGVLTFAGEAEGKQHLHVTFLEKGALRQSDRQLEREMVFDLSAGKLAGAEPAAVAGRWLETIWTLREEPERLQALFDFCEQALAGLEPGLSLSLSSYEELCTLFTIEQGGSAGDALYDADRARVWRSLGTYLKGETQETAKTRLHELVVRLLRLETGDVKRAGSPQVIDAMLGCEAYAERGERALLCRTVALFVMRAASAGDTAATAPLLEPIQRQPELFRSVFRELSGLSPRTAESCASYAIGRADNTRVLQSALAFWLTNADMLSLNFFAGETVAAVKRLLAKEGAARKVDTGAALFRFFDELSEQRGLERYADYCELLKLEIQLMLLEEVPLAELEAEHVSRLGFMLDPPAPELLPHLSKGHRLTLELWAAVYRVLTLERGGEAKASAALAKLGPLELERAQAFLRGVWRNGMPRTAFSGVAYSFYRGGAEHGGWGSFDFDPMLDYVAESADSKETVYAFIEWSASDERFTGPSGGIDPHYRAALNRYFDRYDSGALRQKPVRQRLMAIGNPAFVALFREINTRQAPSWQRLLWKRRKPLILAALLAAALLIVLPLIWTPVGAFITRPVPELQVAELPERTSSDTITVKAQAADNYDRMPKIYVNGVLAGQGEVSREVVLAAGINTITVKAENKYGRSPETVTRTVILEPAIGPKLPPPAAAGPTNGAGGAAGSDTARTETSNVKGESTPPKGSR
;
A
#
# COMPACT_ATOMS: atom_id res chain seq x y z
N MET A 1 3.77 46.02 -31.49
CA MET A 1 5.10 46.61 -31.78
C MET A 1 5.37 47.70 -30.75
N ILE A 2 6.19 47.40 -29.75
CA ILE A 2 6.88 48.37 -28.90
C ILE A 2 8.33 47.85 -28.88
N ALA A 3 9.32 48.74 -29.05
CA ALA A 3 10.70 48.33 -29.22
C ALA A 3 11.25 47.71 -27.93
N ASN A 4 11.55 46.41 -27.94
CA ASN A 4 12.47 45.82 -26.99
C ASN A 4 13.86 46.39 -27.29
N GLY A 5 14.28 47.39 -26.53
CA GLY A 5 15.66 47.85 -26.55
C GLY A 5 16.57 46.71 -26.08
N GLN A 6 17.29 46.08 -27.00
CA GLN A 6 18.41 45.21 -26.64
C GLN A 6 19.37 46.04 -25.80
N ARG A 7 19.65 45.60 -24.56
CA ARG A 7 20.67 46.24 -23.75
C ARG A 7 22.03 45.99 -24.38
N SER A 8 22.68 47.08 -24.72
CA SER A 8 24.06 47.18 -25.18
C SER A 8 25.04 46.75 -24.08
N ILE A 9 26.22 46.28 -24.50
CA ILE A 9 27.36 46.02 -23.62
C ILE A 9 27.90 47.37 -23.12
N GLN A 10 28.10 47.46 -21.81
CA GLN A 10 28.52 48.69 -21.14
C GLN A 10 30.01 48.64 -20.80
N GLN A 11 30.66 49.81 -20.70
CA GLN A 11 32.08 49.95 -20.39
C GLN A 11 32.31 50.72 -19.09
N HIS A 12 33.37 50.37 -18.36
CA HIS A 12 33.78 51.03 -17.12
C HIS A 12 35.31 51.15 -17.03
N TYR A 13 35.82 52.36 -16.83
CA TYR A 13 37.25 52.65 -16.61
C TYR A 13 37.49 53.13 -15.18
N PHE A 14 38.45 52.52 -14.49
CA PHE A 14 38.84 52.86 -13.12
C PHE A 14 40.35 52.98 -12.98
N THR A 15 40.83 54.07 -12.39
CA THR A 15 42.25 54.29 -12.09
C THR A 15 42.42 55.41 -11.06
N ARG A 16 43.66 55.83 -10.78
CA ARG A 16 43.96 56.98 -9.93
C ARG A 16 44.03 58.26 -10.77
N ALA A 17 43.20 59.24 -10.43
CA ALA A 17 43.05 60.50 -11.15
C ALA A 17 42.94 61.71 -10.19
N ARG A 18 42.97 62.93 -10.75
CA ARG A 18 42.73 64.19 -10.00
C ARG A 18 41.29 64.30 -9.49
N GLU A 19 40.37 63.81 -10.31
CA GLU A 19 38.94 63.71 -10.06
C GLU A 19 38.41 62.46 -10.82
N GLY A 20 37.31 61.91 -10.34
CA GLY A 20 36.58 60.83 -10.99
C GLY A 20 35.10 61.18 -11.19
N VAL A 21 34.28 60.16 -11.39
CA VAL A 21 32.82 60.27 -11.51
C VAL A 21 32.15 60.46 -10.14
N PHE A 22 32.73 59.93 -9.06
CA PHE A 22 32.15 59.99 -7.72
C PHE A 22 32.91 60.88 -6.74
N ARG A 23 34.17 61.22 -7.03
CA ARG A 23 35.05 62.01 -6.15
C ARG A 23 35.67 63.19 -6.91
N THR A 24 35.64 64.38 -6.31
CA THR A 24 36.29 65.61 -6.82
C THR A 24 37.74 65.76 -6.37
N ASN A 25 38.24 64.84 -5.55
CA ASN A 25 39.57 64.89 -4.95
C ASN A 25 40.43 63.75 -5.48
N GLU A 26 41.75 63.94 -5.44
CA GLU A 26 42.73 62.94 -5.88
C GLU A 26 42.50 61.58 -5.21
N GLY A 27 42.46 60.52 -6.02
CA GLY A 27 42.37 59.15 -5.53
C GLY A 27 42.05 58.15 -6.63
N PHE A 28 41.93 56.87 -6.25
CA PHE A 28 41.32 55.84 -7.08
C PHE A 28 39.81 56.04 -7.13
N ASP A 29 39.27 56.12 -8.35
CA ASP A 29 37.84 56.24 -8.62
C ASP A 29 37.51 55.78 -10.05
N THR A 30 36.23 55.64 -10.38
CA THR A 30 35.78 55.55 -11.77
C THR A 30 36.16 56.84 -12.51
N VAL A 31 36.89 56.74 -13.62
CA VAL A 31 37.27 57.91 -14.43
C VAL A 31 36.35 58.12 -15.63
N ALA A 32 35.79 57.03 -16.17
CA ALA A 32 34.74 57.09 -17.18
C ALA A 32 33.85 55.83 -17.13
N ALA A 33 32.57 55.97 -17.51
CA ALA A 33 31.61 54.86 -17.55
C ALA A 33 30.57 55.07 -18.66
N SER A 34 29.98 53.99 -19.16
CA SER A 34 28.83 54.06 -20.06
C SER A 34 27.55 54.50 -19.32
N PRO A 35 26.64 55.25 -19.98
CA PRO A 35 25.49 55.87 -19.32
C PRO A 35 24.45 54.87 -18.79
N GLY A 36 24.44 53.62 -19.28
CA GLY A 36 23.58 52.55 -18.77
C GLY A 36 24.05 51.91 -17.45
N LEU A 37 25.21 52.29 -16.92
CA LEU A 37 25.72 51.78 -15.62
C LEU A 37 25.27 52.65 -14.44
N ASP A 38 24.48 52.06 -13.55
CA ASP A 38 24.06 52.72 -12.31
C ASP A 38 25.22 52.91 -11.31
N ALA A 39 25.20 54.03 -10.59
CA ALA A 39 26.23 54.44 -9.65
C ALA A 39 26.38 53.52 -8.42
N LEU A 40 25.30 52.84 -7.98
CA LEU A 40 25.37 51.84 -6.91
C LEU A 40 25.97 50.54 -7.46
N PHE A 41 25.53 50.09 -8.64
CA PHE A 41 26.09 48.91 -9.31
C PHE A 41 27.60 49.01 -9.52
N ILE A 42 28.10 50.16 -10.02
CA ILE A 42 29.54 50.37 -10.18
C ILE A 42 30.28 50.21 -8.84
N LYS A 43 29.75 50.78 -7.74
CA LYS A 43 30.38 50.74 -6.42
C LYS A 43 30.29 49.38 -5.73
N SER A 44 29.19 48.63 -5.92
CA SER A 44 28.97 47.34 -5.24
C SER A 44 29.48 46.15 -6.03
N ALA A 45 29.34 46.16 -7.36
CA ALA A 45 29.67 45.03 -8.22
C ALA A 45 31.02 45.19 -8.94
N LEU A 46 31.40 46.40 -9.36
CA LEU A 46 32.60 46.61 -10.20
C LEU A 46 33.86 46.99 -9.40
N HIS A 47 33.74 47.95 -8.47
CA HIS A 47 34.85 48.45 -7.65
C HIS A 47 35.60 47.36 -6.84
N PRO A 48 34.96 46.32 -6.25
CA PRO A 48 35.68 45.27 -5.51
C PRO A 48 36.70 44.45 -6.34
N TYR A 49 36.57 44.49 -7.67
CA TYR A 49 37.45 43.83 -8.64
C TYR A 49 38.40 44.82 -9.34
N CYS A 50 38.30 46.12 -9.04
CA CYS A 50 39.23 47.14 -9.52
C CYS A 50 40.43 47.26 -8.56
N TYR A 51 41.30 46.25 -8.58
CA TYR A 51 42.49 46.16 -7.73
C TYR A 51 43.61 45.41 -8.42
N TYR A 52 44.85 45.83 -8.17
CA TYR A 52 46.05 45.16 -8.68
C TYR A 52 47.15 45.15 -7.63
N LYS A 53 47.74 43.97 -7.41
CA LYS A 53 48.97 43.77 -6.66
C LYS A 53 49.97 43.13 -7.61
N GLY A 54 50.96 43.89 -8.04
CA GLY A 54 52.03 43.39 -8.92
C GLY A 54 52.87 42.30 -8.26
N PRO A 55 53.68 41.57 -9.05
CA PRO A 55 54.53 40.51 -8.53
C PRO A 55 55.51 41.02 -7.47
N ARG A 56 55.82 40.17 -6.50
CA ARG A 56 56.78 40.41 -5.42
C ARG A 56 58.21 40.51 -5.96
N GLU A 57 58.55 39.66 -6.92
CA GLU A 57 59.80 39.76 -7.65
C GLU A 57 59.59 40.69 -8.85
N LYS A 58 60.27 41.85 -8.82
CA LYS A 58 60.20 42.80 -9.92
C LYS A 58 60.99 42.23 -11.11
N PRO A 59 60.42 42.16 -12.33
CA PRO A 59 61.21 41.78 -13.50
C PRO A 59 62.32 42.82 -13.74
N ASP A 60 63.53 42.36 -14.04
CA ASP A 60 64.72 43.22 -14.10
C ASP A 60 64.62 44.18 -15.29
N GLY A 61 64.66 45.49 -15.00
CA GLY A 61 64.50 46.55 -16.01
C GLY A 61 63.06 46.90 -16.39
N ALA A 62 62.05 46.22 -15.83
CA ALA A 62 60.69 46.20 -16.37
C ALA A 62 60.01 47.55 -16.64
N GLU A 63 59.54 47.72 -17.87
CA GLU A 63 58.52 48.69 -18.27
C GLU A 63 57.10 48.21 -17.93
N GLY A 64 56.10 49.11 -18.05
CA GLY A 64 54.73 48.83 -17.60
C GLY A 64 54.04 47.64 -18.27
N ALA A 65 54.43 47.30 -19.50
CA ALA A 65 53.86 46.20 -20.27
C ALA A 65 54.42 44.81 -19.90
N GLU A 66 55.50 44.75 -19.12
CA GLU A 66 56.10 43.49 -18.64
C GLU A 66 55.44 42.97 -17.35
N TYR A 67 54.56 43.77 -16.75
CA TYR A 67 53.73 43.37 -15.63
C TYR A 67 52.50 42.57 -16.14
N PRO A 68 52.14 41.46 -15.49
CA PRO A 68 51.02 40.61 -15.93
C PRO A 68 49.69 41.35 -15.86
N ALA A 69 48.87 41.26 -16.90
CA ALA A 69 47.54 41.83 -16.95
C ALA A 69 46.50 40.93 -16.24
N ALA A 70 45.93 41.35 -15.13
CA ALA A 70 44.93 40.55 -14.41
C ALA A 70 43.57 40.58 -15.12
N LEU A 71 43.20 39.50 -15.83
CA LEU A 71 41.87 39.31 -16.40
C LEU A 71 40.93 38.72 -15.33
N ALA A 72 39.85 39.42 -15.01
CA ALA A 72 38.80 39.02 -14.10
C ALA A 72 37.51 38.72 -14.88
N VAL A 73 36.91 37.56 -14.62
CA VAL A 73 35.64 37.09 -15.19
C VAL A 73 34.73 36.72 -14.04
N TYR A 74 33.53 37.29 -13.95
CA TYR A 74 32.57 36.94 -12.90
C TYR A 74 31.13 37.28 -13.28
N HIS A 75 30.18 36.65 -12.59
CA HIS A 75 28.75 36.93 -12.75
C HIS A 75 28.27 37.75 -11.55
N ALA A 76 27.74 38.95 -11.82
CA ALA A 76 27.20 39.83 -10.80
C ALA A 76 25.82 39.35 -10.32
N ASP A 77 25.36 39.81 -9.14
CA ASP A 77 24.09 39.41 -8.53
C ASP A 77 22.85 39.71 -9.39
N ASN A 78 22.93 40.69 -10.29
CA ASN A 78 21.87 41.01 -11.24
C ASN A 78 21.82 40.05 -12.46
N GLY A 79 22.76 39.11 -12.56
CA GLY A 79 22.87 38.12 -13.63
C GLY A 79 23.80 38.51 -14.78
N ASP A 80 24.31 39.74 -14.82
CA ASP A 80 25.23 40.21 -15.86
C ASP A 80 26.60 39.52 -15.75
N LEU A 81 27.27 39.36 -16.89
CA LEU A 81 28.65 38.86 -16.98
C LEU A 81 29.60 40.06 -17.04
N VAL A 82 30.57 40.13 -16.14
CA VAL A 82 31.64 41.12 -16.19
C VAL A 82 32.92 40.44 -16.67
N VAL A 83 33.53 41.01 -17.70
CA VAL A 83 34.87 40.63 -18.20
C VAL A 83 35.73 41.89 -18.15
N GLY A 84 36.74 41.90 -17.29
CA GLY A 84 37.60 43.07 -17.11
C GLY A 84 39.06 42.73 -17.03
N GLN A 85 39.91 43.64 -17.48
CA GLN A 85 41.35 43.55 -17.41
C GLN A 85 41.89 44.67 -16.53
N THR A 86 42.82 44.35 -15.63
CA THR A 86 43.56 45.33 -14.84
C THR A 86 45.06 45.22 -15.13
N VAL A 87 45.68 46.35 -15.49
CA VAL A 87 47.09 46.45 -15.84
C VAL A 87 47.85 47.39 -14.89
N TYR A 88 49.14 47.15 -14.73
CA TYR A 88 50.03 48.04 -13.98
C TYR A 88 50.29 49.35 -14.74
N VAL A 89 50.32 50.46 -14.01
CA VAL A 89 50.64 51.78 -14.56
C VAL A 89 51.89 52.30 -13.84
N PRO A 90 53.06 52.39 -14.51
CA PRO A 90 54.32 52.79 -13.86
C PRO A 90 54.29 54.17 -13.21
N ALA A 91 53.54 55.11 -13.81
CA ALA A 91 53.40 56.47 -13.34
C ALA A 91 51.96 56.96 -13.57
N ASP A 92 51.31 57.40 -12.50
CA ASP A 92 49.98 58.01 -12.52
C ASP A 92 49.98 59.41 -13.16
N PHE A 93 48.83 60.10 -13.13
CA PHE A 93 48.69 61.46 -13.66
C PHE A 93 49.65 62.52 -13.08
N THR A 94 50.35 62.23 -11.97
CA THR A 94 51.38 63.10 -11.38
C THR A 94 52.77 62.83 -11.93
N GLY A 95 52.99 61.65 -12.52
CA GLY A 95 54.31 61.16 -12.91
C GLY A 95 55.16 60.60 -11.76
N GLN A 96 54.68 60.64 -10.50
CA GLN A 96 55.51 60.42 -9.30
C GLN A 96 55.29 59.08 -8.60
N ARG A 97 54.20 58.38 -8.89
CA ARG A 97 53.80 57.13 -8.21
C ARG A 97 53.19 56.18 -9.20
N SER A 98 53.38 54.88 -9.00
CA SER A 98 52.66 53.86 -9.74
C SER A 98 51.19 53.76 -9.33
N ALA A 99 50.40 53.19 -10.23
CA ALA A 99 48.97 52.92 -10.06
C ALA A 99 48.61 51.65 -10.86
N PHE A 100 47.32 51.44 -11.07
CA PHE A 100 46.80 50.46 -12.01
C PHE A 100 45.64 51.06 -12.79
N PHE A 101 45.33 50.47 -13.94
CA PHE A 101 44.19 50.83 -14.77
C PHE A 101 43.31 49.60 -14.98
N THR A 102 42.02 49.71 -14.67
CA THR A 102 41.03 48.66 -14.90
C THR A 102 40.06 49.09 -15.99
N HIS A 103 39.88 48.25 -17.01
CA HIS A 103 38.78 48.33 -17.96
C HIS A 103 37.87 47.10 -17.80
N GLN A 104 36.57 47.32 -17.62
CA GLN A 104 35.57 46.26 -17.56
C GLN A 104 34.49 46.44 -18.64
N TYR A 105 34.19 45.35 -19.34
CA TYR A 105 32.95 45.16 -20.09
C TYR A 105 31.90 44.53 -19.20
N VAL A 106 30.69 45.10 -19.18
CA VAL A 106 29.52 44.53 -18.51
C VAL A 106 28.55 44.08 -19.59
N VAL A 107 28.46 42.76 -19.74
CA VAL A 107 27.61 42.08 -20.72
C VAL A 107 26.26 41.77 -20.07
N PRO A 108 25.15 42.37 -20.56
CA PRO A 108 23.84 42.14 -19.99
C PRO A 108 23.45 40.66 -19.98
N ALA A 109 22.70 40.24 -18.96
CA ALA A 109 22.26 38.85 -18.79
C ALA A 109 21.60 38.24 -20.04
N ALA A 110 20.93 39.05 -20.88
CA ALA A 110 20.31 38.64 -22.14
C ALA A 110 21.30 38.30 -23.27
N LEU A 111 22.54 38.80 -23.22
CA LEU A 111 23.61 38.52 -24.19
C LEU A 111 24.67 37.53 -23.65
N LYS A 112 24.63 37.25 -22.34
CA LYS A 112 25.62 36.43 -21.63
C LYS A 112 25.81 35.03 -22.22
N ASP A 113 24.74 34.38 -22.66
CA ASP A 113 24.80 32.99 -23.11
C ASP A 113 25.66 32.81 -24.37
N GLU A 114 25.73 33.82 -25.24
CA GLU A 114 26.63 33.82 -26.40
C GLU A 114 28.10 33.84 -25.95
N TRP A 115 28.45 34.67 -24.97
CA TRP A 115 29.80 34.74 -24.39
C TRP A 115 30.19 33.47 -23.65
N VAL A 116 29.24 32.85 -22.94
CA VAL A 116 29.44 31.58 -22.23
C VAL A 116 29.75 30.43 -23.20
N ARG A 117 29.11 30.43 -24.38
CA ARG A 117 29.31 29.41 -25.41
C ARG A 117 30.69 29.49 -26.06
N TYR A 118 31.15 30.71 -26.32
CA TYR A 118 32.33 31.05 -27.12
C TYR A 118 33.50 31.59 -26.25
N PRO A 119 34.36 30.71 -25.67
CA PRO A 119 35.38 31.12 -24.70
C PRO A 119 36.43 32.10 -25.23
N GLU A 120 36.65 32.15 -26.54
CA GLU A 120 37.50 33.14 -27.21
C GLU A 120 37.05 34.58 -26.95
N ARG A 121 35.75 34.84 -26.78
CA ARG A 121 35.22 36.18 -26.45
C ARG A 121 35.57 36.64 -25.03
N ILE A 122 35.96 35.71 -24.17
CA ILE A 122 36.35 35.97 -22.78
C ILE A 122 37.88 36.00 -22.68
N PHE A 123 38.56 34.95 -23.15
CA PHE A 123 39.99 34.73 -22.89
C PHE A 123 40.93 35.15 -24.03
N ALA A 124 40.42 35.39 -25.25
CA ALA A 124 41.19 35.90 -26.39
C ALA A 124 40.85 37.37 -26.75
N THR A 125 40.15 38.09 -25.86
CA THR A 125 39.86 39.52 -26.07
C THR A 125 41.08 40.38 -25.72
N GLU A 126 41.61 41.07 -26.73
CA GLU A 126 42.77 41.96 -26.62
C GLU A 126 42.37 43.45 -26.62
N GLN A 127 41.12 43.78 -26.92
CA GLN A 127 40.62 45.15 -27.11
C GLN A 127 40.41 45.95 -25.79
N PHE A 128 41.19 45.67 -24.74
CA PHE A 128 41.10 46.40 -23.48
C PHE A 128 41.92 47.71 -23.53
N ALA A 129 41.30 48.83 -23.15
CA ALA A 129 42.04 50.04 -22.84
C ALA A 129 43.00 49.81 -21.66
N VAL A 130 44.21 50.39 -21.76
CA VAL A 130 45.26 50.33 -20.73
C VAL A 130 45.53 51.70 -20.07
N HIS A 131 44.87 52.75 -20.56
CA HIS A 131 44.91 54.12 -20.05
C HIS A 131 43.64 54.89 -20.46
N HIS A 132 43.44 56.08 -19.91
CA HIS A 132 42.35 57.01 -20.27
C HIS A 132 42.90 58.42 -20.46
N ASP A 133 42.52 59.10 -21.55
CA ASP A 133 42.76 60.53 -21.71
C ASP A 133 41.55 61.31 -21.16
N ALA A 134 41.77 62.06 -20.07
CA ALA A 134 40.76 62.88 -19.42
C ALA A 134 40.11 63.93 -20.36
N ARG A 135 40.76 64.28 -21.49
CA ARG A 135 40.19 65.17 -22.52
C ARG A 135 39.00 64.57 -23.25
N LEU A 136 38.86 63.24 -23.26
CA LEU A 136 37.73 62.52 -23.87
C LEU A 136 36.47 62.53 -22.99
N GLY A 137 36.54 63.08 -21.78
CA GLY A 137 35.42 63.16 -20.84
C GLY A 137 35.24 61.90 -20.00
N LYS A 138 34.10 61.85 -19.29
CA LYS A 138 33.76 60.81 -18.30
C LYS A 138 32.69 59.82 -18.77
N GLU A 139 32.21 59.95 -20.01
CA GLU A 139 31.19 59.07 -20.61
C GLU A 139 31.84 58.16 -21.66
N LEU A 140 31.53 56.86 -21.61
CA LEU A 140 32.01 55.86 -22.57
C LEU A 140 30.87 55.41 -23.50
N PRO A 141 31.14 55.15 -24.79
CA PRO A 141 30.12 54.63 -25.69
C PRO A 141 29.62 53.26 -25.23
N GLU A 142 28.35 52.99 -25.46
CA GLU A 142 27.79 51.64 -25.34
C GLU A 142 28.10 50.82 -26.60
N LEU A 143 28.37 49.53 -26.46
CA LEU A 143 28.73 48.65 -27.57
C LEU A 143 27.55 47.73 -27.93
N GLN A 144 27.21 47.66 -29.21
CA GLN A 144 26.15 46.76 -29.71
C GLN A 144 26.69 45.36 -30.00
N GLU A 145 27.93 45.27 -30.48
CA GLU A 145 28.62 44.02 -30.79
C GLU A 145 29.68 43.70 -29.73
N PRO A 146 29.98 42.41 -29.50
CA PRO A 146 31.08 42.00 -28.64
C PRO A 146 32.43 42.47 -29.18
N PRO A 147 33.44 42.67 -28.31
CA PRO A 147 34.82 42.86 -28.75
C PRO A 147 35.26 41.70 -29.67
N THR A 148 35.90 42.03 -30.79
CA THR A 148 36.43 41.01 -31.70
C THR A 148 37.57 40.26 -31.01
N PRO A 149 37.55 38.91 -30.95
CA PRO A 149 38.69 38.15 -30.45
C PRO A 149 39.95 38.47 -31.26
N GLY A 150 41.11 38.50 -30.59
CA GLY A 150 42.41 38.65 -31.26
C GLY A 150 42.67 37.49 -32.21
N ALA A 151 43.33 37.76 -33.34
CA ALA A 151 43.65 36.76 -34.37
C ALA A 151 44.78 35.79 -33.97
N ALA A 152 45.11 35.70 -32.68
CA ALA A 152 46.19 34.87 -32.16
C ALA A 152 45.89 33.38 -32.37
N ALA A 153 46.71 32.73 -33.21
CA ALA A 153 46.69 31.28 -33.35
C ALA A 153 46.89 30.65 -31.97
N SER A 154 45.91 29.84 -31.56
CA SER A 154 45.92 29.22 -30.25
C SER A 154 46.72 27.91 -30.31
N PRO A 155 47.52 27.57 -29.29
CA PRO A 155 48.22 26.30 -29.29
C PRO A 155 47.23 25.14 -29.31
N GLU A 156 47.64 24.02 -29.92
CA GLU A 156 46.91 22.76 -29.82
C GLU A 156 46.83 22.35 -28.34
N PRO A 157 45.69 21.78 -27.87
CA PRO A 157 45.50 21.43 -26.47
C PRO A 157 46.63 20.60 -25.87
N ASP A 158 47.15 19.61 -26.60
CA ASP A 158 48.25 18.79 -26.10
C ASP A 158 49.59 19.52 -26.00
N GLN A 159 49.88 20.46 -26.92
CA GLN A 159 51.08 21.29 -26.84
C GLN A 159 51.02 22.22 -25.62
N LEU A 160 49.84 22.80 -25.35
CA LEU A 160 49.59 23.62 -24.16
C LEU A 160 49.73 22.81 -22.87
N LEU A 161 49.07 21.66 -22.77
CA LEU A 161 49.12 20.82 -21.56
C LEU A 161 50.55 20.32 -21.29
N ALA A 162 51.27 19.89 -22.33
CA ALA A 162 52.68 19.49 -22.21
C ALA A 162 53.58 20.65 -21.76
N GLY A 163 53.38 21.86 -22.31
CA GLY A 163 54.11 23.06 -21.92
C GLY A 163 53.91 23.47 -20.45
N LEU A 164 52.73 23.20 -19.90
CA LEU A 164 52.38 23.47 -18.50
C LEU A 164 52.67 22.29 -17.55
N GLY A 165 53.27 21.21 -18.04
CA GLY A 165 53.56 20.01 -17.24
C GLY A 165 52.32 19.23 -16.79
N LEU A 166 51.16 19.47 -17.42
CA LEU A 166 49.89 18.80 -17.08
C LEU A 166 49.80 17.44 -17.77
N THR A 167 49.85 16.38 -16.97
CA THR A 167 49.44 15.03 -17.40
C THR A 167 47.91 14.95 -17.51
N ARG A 168 47.42 13.94 -18.24
CA ARG A 168 45.99 13.60 -18.32
C ARG A 168 45.31 13.59 -16.95
N ASP A 169 45.84 12.81 -16.00
CA ASP A 169 45.27 12.67 -14.66
C ASP A 169 45.18 14.01 -13.92
N SER A 170 46.21 14.86 -14.04
CA SER A 170 46.23 16.18 -13.41
C SER A 170 45.26 17.18 -14.06
N PHE A 171 45.08 17.10 -15.39
CA PHE A 171 44.09 17.90 -16.12
C PHE A 171 42.65 17.46 -15.78
N GLU A 172 42.39 16.15 -15.74
CA GLU A 172 41.08 15.61 -15.35
C GLU A 172 40.72 15.99 -13.90
N GLN A 173 41.67 15.88 -12.96
CA GLN A 173 41.49 16.35 -11.58
C GLN A 173 41.28 17.86 -11.49
N LEU A 174 41.99 18.66 -12.28
CA LEU A 174 41.81 20.11 -12.33
C LEU A 174 40.41 20.47 -12.84
N LEU A 175 39.97 19.85 -13.94
CA LEU A 175 38.66 20.08 -14.53
C LEU A 175 37.51 19.74 -13.55
N VAL A 176 37.57 18.58 -12.87
CA VAL A 176 36.60 18.22 -11.84
C VAL A 176 36.65 19.18 -10.65
N SER A 177 37.85 19.59 -10.19
CA SER A 177 38.01 20.54 -9.09
C SER A 177 37.43 21.92 -9.43
N VAL A 178 37.59 22.39 -10.67
CA VAL A 178 36.99 23.64 -11.15
C VAL A 178 35.46 23.53 -11.18
N MET A 179 34.90 22.44 -11.70
CA MET A 179 33.44 22.23 -11.65
C MET A 179 32.90 22.11 -10.21
N ALA A 180 33.64 21.44 -9.33
CA ALA A 180 33.28 21.30 -7.92
C ALA A 180 33.30 22.65 -7.18
N SER A 181 34.24 23.55 -7.50
CA SER A 181 34.28 24.90 -6.91
C SER A 181 33.02 25.74 -7.14
N VAL A 182 32.29 25.47 -8.23
CA VAL A 182 31.02 26.14 -8.56
C VAL A 182 29.86 25.66 -7.67
N THR A 183 29.98 24.48 -7.05
CA THR A 183 28.91 23.83 -6.27
C THR A 183 29.23 23.75 -4.78
N ASN A 184 30.47 23.39 -4.42
CA ASN A 184 31.02 23.48 -3.07
C ASN A 184 31.86 24.76 -2.98
N ARG A 185 31.77 25.51 -1.87
CA ARG A 185 32.30 26.89 -1.78
C ARG A 185 33.84 27.03 -1.80
N ARG A 186 34.57 25.94 -2.06
CA ARG A 186 36.03 25.89 -2.09
C ARG A 186 36.55 26.59 -3.35
N LYS A 187 37.71 27.22 -3.26
CA LYS A 187 38.39 27.89 -4.37
C LYS A 187 39.44 26.98 -5.00
N VAL A 188 39.69 27.15 -6.30
CA VAL A 188 40.85 26.56 -6.99
C VAL A 188 41.92 27.63 -7.14
N TYR A 189 43.07 27.41 -6.53
CA TYR A 189 44.28 28.21 -6.72
C TYR A 189 45.26 27.46 -7.61
N ILE A 190 45.74 28.14 -8.66
CA ILE A 190 46.65 27.55 -9.66
C ILE A 190 47.94 28.37 -9.67
N VAL A 191 49.09 27.73 -9.55
CA VAL A 191 50.41 28.37 -9.77
C VAL A 191 51.03 27.74 -11.01
N LEU A 192 51.32 28.57 -12.01
CA LEU A 192 52.04 28.18 -13.21
C LEU A 192 53.54 28.44 -13.05
N ASP A 193 54.35 27.76 -13.86
CA ASP A 193 55.77 28.08 -13.98
C ASP A 193 56.02 29.15 -15.07
N GLY A 194 57.21 29.74 -15.08
CA GLY A 194 57.63 30.77 -16.03
C GLY A 194 57.59 32.21 -15.48
N GLU A 195 57.92 33.18 -16.33
CA GLU A 195 57.92 34.60 -16.00
C GLU A 195 56.49 35.16 -15.87
N PRO A 196 56.24 36.19 -15.03
CA PRO A 196 54.88 36.66 -14.74
C PRO A 196 54.02 36.98 -15.98
N ALA A 197 54.58 37.67 -16.98
CA ALA A 197 53.86 38.01 -18.21
C ALA A 197 53.56 36.79 -19.11
N GLN A 198 54.37 35.73 -19.05
CA GLN A 198 54.11 34.50 -19.78
C GLN A 198 53.07 33.64 -19.04
N ALA A 199 53.21 33.51 -17.72
CA ALA A 199 52.25 32.82 -16.87
C ALA A 199 50.82 33.40 -16.98
N GLU A 200 50.68 34.70 -17.23
CA GLU A 200 49.37 35.34 -17.49
C GLU A 200 48.73 34.87 -18.81
N ARG A 201 49.52 34.79 -19.89
CA ARG A 201 49.06 34.28 -21.19
C ARG A 201 48.68 32.81 -21.09
N ASP A 202 49.52 32.03 -20.41
CA ASP A 202 49.31 30.61 -20.16
C ASP A 202 48.07 30.36 -19.30
N ALA A 203 47.80 31.22 -18.30
CA ALA A 203 46.57 31.18 -17.51
C ALA A 203 45.33 31.43 -18.36
N ARG A 204 45.35 32.37 -19.30
CA ARG A 204 44.25 32.57 -20.26
C ARG A 204 44.05 31.36 -21.17
N GLN A 205 45.13 30.80 -21.71
CA GLN A 205 45.08 29.65 -22.62
C GLN A 205 44.55 28.41 -21.90
N LEU A 206 45.06 28.09 -20.71
CA LEU A 206 44.58 26.98 -19.88
C LEU A 206 43.11 27.17 -19.49
N MET A 207 42.70 28.37 -19.08
CA MET A 207 41.29 28.60 -18.77
C MET A 207 40.39 28.55 -19.99
N ARG A 208 40.86 28.96 -21.16
CA ARG A 208 40.09 28.79 -22.40
C ARG A 208 39.83 27.31 -22.70
N LEU A 209 40.83 26.46 -22.55
CA LEU A 209 40.72 25.00 -22.72
C LEU A 209 39.80 24.37 -21.66
N LEU A 210 39.98 24.70 -20.38
CA LEU A 210 39.09 24.22 -19.32
C LEU A 210 37.64 24.67 -19.56
N TRP A 211 37.42 25.93 -19.96
CA TRP A 211 36.11 26.48 -20.27
C TRP A 211 35.46 25.77 -21.46
N SER A 212 36.20 25.51 -22.54
CA SER A 212 35.67 24.70 -23.66
C SER A 212 35.32 23.28 -23.26
N CYS A 213 36.00 22.70 -22.28
CA CYS A 213 35.76 21.35 -21.76
C CYS A 213 34.66 21.25 -20.69
N MET A 214 34.09 22.36 -20.22
CA MET A 214 33.00 22.38 -19.23
C MET A 214 31.61 22.54 -19.87
N PRO A 215 30.53 22.01 -19.26
CA PRO A 215 29.15 22.30 -19.68
C PRO A 215 28.71 23.74 -19.41
N TYR A 216 27.82 24.27 -20.25
CA TYR A 216 27.38 25.67 -20.17
C TYR A 216 26.78 26.06 -18.81
N ALA A 217 26.03 25.18 -18.14
CA ALA A 217 25.48 25.42 -16.80
C ALA A 217 26.55 25.78 -15.74
N PHE A 218 27.76 25.17 -15.81
CA PHE A 218 28.88 25.53 -14.94
C PHE A 218 29.50 26.87 -15.37
N ARG A 219 29.75 27.04 -16.68
CA ARG A 219 30.29 28.29 -17.26
C ARG A 219 29.45 29.53 -16.94
N ARG A 220 28.11 29.39 -16.81
CA ARG A 220 27.18 30.49 -16.41
C ARG A 220 27.33 30.96 -14.96
N ARG A 221 28.16 30.29 -14.16
CA ARG A 221 28.42 30.60 -12.74
C ARG A 221 29.91 30.73 -12.42
N LEU A 222 30.78 30.13 -13.23
CA LEU A 222 32.21 30.13 -13.02
C LEU A 222 32.80 31.55 -13.11
N GLY A 223 33.68 31.87 -12.16
CA GLY A 223 34.45 33.12 -12.16
C GLY A 223 35.92 32.85 -12.00
N VAL A 224 36.74 33.69 -12.62
CA VAL A 224 38.17 33.44 -12.89
C VAL A 224 38.95 34.73 -12.68
N LEU A 225 40.15 34.62 -12.12
CA LEU A 225 41.14 35.70 -12.10
C LEU A 225 42.50 35.15 -12.59
N THR A 226 43.03 35.67 -13.70
CA THR A 226 44.25 35.13 -14.36
C THR A 226 45.56 35.56 -13.72
N PHE A 227 45.52 36.49 -12.76
CA PHE A 227 46.70 36.85 -11.95
C PHE A 227 46.32 37.49 -10.61
N ALA A 228 46.95 37.03 -9.53
CA ALA A 228 47.01 37.70 -8.25
C ALA A 228 48.34 37.36 -7.52
N GLY A 229 48.96 38.35 -6.87
CA GLY A 229 50.19 38.11 -6.08
C GLY A 229 49.97 37.30 -4.79
N GLU A 230 48.73 37.22 -4.30
CA GLU A 230 48.35 36.52 -3.05
C GLU A 230 46.95 35.89 -3.19
N ALA A 231 46.68 34.85 -2.40
CA ALA A 231 45.38 34.19 -2.37
C ALA A 231 44.35 35.04 -1.63
N GLU A 232 43.31 35.48 -2.33
CA GLU A 232 42.20 36.27 -1.77
C GLU A 232 40.86 35.57 -2.02
N GLY A 233 40.13 35.25 -0.94
CA GLY A 233 38.81 34.59 -0.99
C GLY A 233 37.67 35.49 -1.46
N LYS A 234 37.79 36.13 -2.63
CA LYS A 234 36.75 37.02 -3.19
C LYS A 234 35.46 36.26 -3.53
N GLN A 235 34.34 36.96 -3.44
CA GLN A 235 33.05 36.46 -3.92
C GLN A 235 33.04 36.37 -5.45
N HIS A 236 32.17 35.53 -6.02
CA HIS A 236 31.99 35.25 -7.46
C HIS A 236 33.22 34.69 -8.22
N LEU A 237 34.45 34.84 -7.72
CA LEU A 237 35.64 34.19 -8.25
C LEU A 237 35.76 32.77 -7.69
N HIS A 238 36.03 31.80 -8.54
CA HIS A 238 36.08 30.37 -8.22
C HIS A 238 37.49 29.81 -8.48
N VAL A 239 38.10 30.24 -9.58
CA VAL A 239 39.50 29.96 -9.95
C VAL A 239 40.33 31.23 -9.81
N THR A 240 41.53 31.13 -9.25
CA THR A 240 42.48 32.24 -9.19
C THR A 240 43.90 31.74 -9.45
N PHE A 241 44.55 32.34 -10.43
CA PHE A 241 45.95 32.08 -10.74
C PHE A 241 46.83 32.97 -9.87
N LEU A 242 47.84 32.36 -9.25
CA LEU A 242 48.71 32.99 -8.28
C LEU A 242 50.14 33.11 -8.80
N GLU A 243 50.83 34.17 -8.37
CA GLU A 243 52.27 34.33 -8.57
C GLU A 243 53.06 33.12 -8.00
N LYS A 244 54.15 32.75 -8.68
CA LYS A 244 55.10 31.74 -8.18
C LYS A 244 55.60 32.13 -6.79
N GLY A 245 55.52 31.21 -5.83
CA GLY A 245 55.88 31.48 -4.43
C GLY A 245 54.84 32.30 -3.62
N ALA A 246 53.65 32.59 -4.17
CA ALA A 246 52.55 33.16 -3.39
C ALA A 246 52.06 32.22 -2.27
N LEU A 247 52.04 30.92 -2.54
CA LEU A 247 51.60 29.85 -1.63
C LEU A 247 52.60 29.63 -0.48
N ARG A 248 52.27 30.13 0.72
CA ARG A 248 53.07 29.88 1.94
C ARG A 248 52.62 28.58 2.61
N GLN A 249 53.58 27.73 3.00
CA GLN A 249 53.33 26.39 3.56
C GLN A 249 52.59 26.36 4.92
N SER A 250 52.36 27.50 5.56
CA SER A 250 51.74 27.62 6.89
C SER A 250 50.37 28.30 6.90
N ASP A 251 49.78 28.59 5.73
CA ASP A 251 48.49 29.26 5.65
C ASP A 251 47.31 28.29 5.84
N ARG A 252 46.77 28.27 7.07
CA ARG A 252 45.61 27.47 7.48
C ARG A 252 44.33 27.76 6.68
N GLN A 253 44.25 28.88 5.95
CA GLN A 253 43.12 29.13 5.06
C GLN A 253 43.22 28.25 3.81
N LEU A 254 44.43 28.09 3.24
CA LEU A 254 44.67 27.31 2.03
C LEU A 254 44.57 25.79 2.24
N GLU A 255 44.77 25.29 3.46
CA GLU A 255 44.62 23.85 3.80
C GLU A 255 43.22 23.28 3.48
N ARG A 256 42.20 24.13 3.34
CA ARG A 256 40.80 23.72 3.07
C ARG A 256 40.39 23.87 1.60
N GLU A 257 41.22 24.56 0.82
CA GLU A 257 40.94 24.92 -0.56
C GLU A 257 41.52 23.87 -1.53
N MET A 258 41.39 24.09 -2.83
CA MET A 258 41.97 23.23 -3.87
C MET A 258 43.17 23.94 -4.47
N VAL A 259 44.35 23.31 -4.44
CA VAL A 259 45.61 23.94 -4.83
C VAL A 259 46.34 23.08 -5.86
N PHE A 260 46.65 23.69 -7.01
CA PHE A 260 47.38 23.13 -8.13
C PHE A 260 48.66 23.94 -8.34
N ASP A 261 49.71 23.59 -7.60
CA ASP A 261 51.04 24.20 -7.77
C ASP A 261 51.82 23.42 -8.81
N LEU A 262 51.63 23.77 -10.08
CA LEU A 262 52.29 23.10 -11.20
C LEU A 262 53.78 23.41 -11.22
N SER A 263 54.19 24.59 -10.75
CA SER A 263 55.59 24.98 -10.61
C SER A 263 56.39 24.08 -9.64
N ALA A 264 55.71 23.48 -8.66
CA ALA A 264 56.28 22.52 -7.71
C ALA A 264 55.81 21.08 -7.92
N GLY A 265 55.01 20.79 -8.95
CA GLY A 265 54.40 19.49 -9.20
C GLY A 265 53.48 19.00 -8.07
N LYS A 266 52.87 19.91 -7.30
CA LYS A 266 52.13 19.60 -6.06
C LYS A 266 50.64 19.91 -6.19
N LEU A 267 49.83 18.86 -6.04
CA LEU A 267 48.38 18.94 -5.93
C LEU A 267 47.95 18.74 -4.47
N ALA A 268 47.06 19.59 -3.95
CA ALA A 268 46.53 19.48 -2.59
C ALA A 268 45.03 19.79 -2.54
N GLY A 269 44.28 18.96 -1.82
CA GLY A 269 42.83 19.11 -1.67
C GLY A 269 42.00 18.88 -2.93
N ALA A 270 42.63 18.54 -4.07
CA ALA A 270 41.96 18.31 -5.35
C ALA A 270 40.88 17.21 -5.27
N GLU A 271 39.83 17.36 -6.08
CA GLU A 271 38.75 16.37 -6.16
C GLU A 271 39.17 15.13 -6.98
N PRO A 272 38.73 13.92 -6.59
CA PRO A 272 39.11 12.70 -7.29
C PRO A 272 38.38 12.57 -8.65
N ALA A 273 39.17 12.47 -9.73
CA ALA A 273 38.66 12.27 -11.09
C ALA A 273 37.80 10.98 -11.27
N ALA A 274 37.98 9.98 -10.40
CA ALA A 274 37.28 8.69 -10.49
C ALA A 274 35.74 8.75 -10.45
N VAL A 275 35.15 9.88 -10.02
CA VAL A 275 33.69 10.08 -9.89
C VAL A 275 32.98 10.27 -11.24
N ALA A 276 33.71 10.48 -12.35
CA ALA A 276 33.11 10.83 -13.65
C ALA A 276 33.82 10.19 -14.85
N GLY A 277 34.26 8.94 -14.71
CA GLY A 277 35.19 8.30 -15.65
C GLY A 277 34.76 8.33 -17.12
N ARG A 278 33.48 8.06 -17.45
CA ARG A 278 33.01 8.12 -18.85
C ARG A 278 32.97 9.54 -19.38
N TRP A 279 32.52 10.50 -18.57
CA TRP A 279 32.46 11.91 -18.96
C TRP A 279 33.87 12.44 -19.23
N LEU A 280 34.82 12.21 -18.31
CA LEU A 280 36.22 12.61 -18.46
C LEU A 280 36.90 11.97 -19.69
N GLU A 281 36.71 10.68 -19.95
CA GLU A 281 37.25 10.05 -21.16
C GLU A 281 36.69 10.66 -22.44
N THR A 282 35.41 11.01 -22.44
CA THR A 282 34.74 11.67 -23.57
C THR A 282 35.31 13.08 -23.78
N ILE A 283 35.42 13.88 -22.72
CA ILE A 283 35.99 15.23 -22.77
C ILE A 283 37.46 15.22 -23.15
N TRP A 284 38.25 14.29 -22.59
CA TRP A 284 39.65 14.09 -22.98
C TRP A 284 39.73 13.82 -24.48
N THR A 285 39.00 12.83 -24.99
CA THR A 285 39.02 12.48 -26.42
C THR A 285 38.60 13.66 -27.31
N LEU A 286 37.55 14.41 -26.95
CA LEU A 286 37.01 15.49 -27.76
C LEU A 286 37.69 16.86 -27.55
N ARG A 287 38.72 16.98 -26.69
CA ARG A 287 39.36 18.27 -26.33
C ARG A 287 39.88 19.09 -27.53
N GLU A 288 40.18 18.41 -28.64
CA GLU A 288 40.69 19.01 -29.90
C GLU A 288 39.59 19.19 -30.96
N GLU A 289 38.36 18.74 -30.69
CA GLU A 289 37.21 18.75 -31.60
C GLU A 289 36.11 19.71 -31.07
N PRO A 290 36.31 21.05 -31.14
CA PRO A 290 35.44 22.03 -30.47
C PRO A 290 33.97 21.96 -30.93
N GLU A 291 33.72 21.68 -32.21
CA GLU A 291 32.37 21.51 -32.76
C GLU A 291 31.63 20.32 -32.12
N ARG A 292 32.34 19.23 -31.81
CA ARG A 292 31.75 18.04 -31.17
C ARG A 292 31.55 18.23 -29.68
N LEU A 293 32.45 18.95 -28.99
CA LEU A 293 32.20 19.41 -27.62
C LEU A 293 30.96 20.29 -27.55
N GLN A 294 30.80 21.25 -28.48
CA GLN A 294 29.60 22.06 -28.59
C GLN A 294 28.34 21.20 -28.81
N ALA A 295 28.36 20.28 -29.78
CA ALA A 295 27.23 19.38 -30.04
C ALA A 295 26.83 18.48 -28.85
N LEU A 296 27.80 18.10 -28.01
CA LEU A 296 27.60 17.40 -26.74
C LEU A 296 26.96 18.31 -25.68
N PHE A 297 27.46 19.53 -25.48
CA PHE A 297 26.89 20.43 -24.48
C PHE A 297 25.50 20.96 -24.89
N ASP A 298 25.23 21.12 -26.18
CA ASP A 298 23.90 21.43 -26.71
C ASP A 298 22.91 20.27 -26.50
N PHE A 299 23.36 19.00 -26.63
CA PHE A 299 22.57 17.83 -26.23
C PHE A 299 22.23 17.88 -24.74
N CYS A 300 23.23 18.15 -23.89
CA CYS A 300 23.04 18.22 -22.44
C CYS A 300 22.07 19.34 -22.02
N GLU A 301 22.16 20.53 -22.61
CA GLU A 301 21.21 21.63 -22.33
C GLU A 301 19.78 21.25 -22.72
N GLN A 302 19.58 20.65 -23.90
CA GLN A 302 18.25 20.22 -24.35
C GLN A 302 17.67 19.15 -23.41
N ALA A 303 18.48 18.17 -23.00
CA ALA A 303 18.06 17.10 -22.11
C ALA A 303 17.73 17.60 -20.68
N LEU A 304 18.50 18.57 -20.18
CA LEU A 304 18.34 19.17 -18.84
C LEU A 304 17.27 20.29 -18.80
N ALA A 305 16.79 20.77 -19.95
CA ALA A 305 15.78 21.83 -20.01
C ALA A 305 14.50 21.46 -19.23
N GLY A 306 13.97 22.39 -18.45
CA GLY A 306 12.76 22.18 -17.64
C GLY A 306 12.91 21.23 -16.43
N LEU A 307 14.13 20.75 -16.14
CA LEU A 307 14.42 19.96 -14.93
C LEU A 307 14.91 20.84 -13.77
N GLU A 308 14.98 20.24 -12.58
CA GLU A 308 15.46 20.90 -11.36
C GLU A 308 16.90 21.44 -11.52
N PRO A 309 17.18 22.70 -11.12
CA PRO A 309 18.49 23.35 -11.34
C PRO A 309 19.70 22.63 -10.71
N GLY A 310 19.46 21.72 -9.76
CA GLY A 310 20.52 20.89 -9.15
C GLY A 310 21.09 19.84 -10.12
N LEU A 311 20.28 19.32 -11.05
CA LEU A 311 20.73 18.32 -12.04
C LEU A 311 21.72 18.92 -13.04
N SER A 312 21.48 20.18 -13.47
CA SER A 312 22.38 20.91 -14.36
C SER A 312 23.75 21.25 -13.75
N LEU A 313 23.94 21.00 -12.44
CA LEU A 313 25.23 21.10 -11.76
C LEU A 313 25.69 19.78 -11.15
N SER A 314 25.02 18.66 -11.45
CA SER A 314 25.43 17.34 -11.02
C SER A 314 26.35 16.68 -12.04
N LEU A 315 27.57 16.36 -11.63
CA LEU A 315 28.53 15.66 -12.49
C LEU A 315 28.02 14.29 -12.96
N SER A 316 27.20 13.60 -12.14
CA SER A 316 26.57 12.33 -12.51
C SER A 316 25.61 12.45 -13.69
N SER A 317 24.92 13.59 -13.83
CA SER A 317 24.02 13.82 -14.96
C SER A 317 24.80 13.94 -16.27
N TYR A 318 25.98 14.54 -16.25
CA TYR A 318 26.84 14.61 -17.44
C TYR A 318 27.49 13.27 -17.79
N GLU A 319 27.70 12.36 -16.83
CA GLU A 319 28.12 10.98 -17.11
C GLU A 319 27.02 10.17 -17.83
N GLU A 320 25.77 10.26 -17.36
CA GLU A 320 24.62 9.66 -18.01
C GLU A 320 24.36 10.27 -19.41
N LEU A 321 24.42 11.60 -19.54
CA LEU A 321 24.19 12.30 -20.80
C LEU A 321 25.29 12.05 -21.83
N CYS A 322 26.57 11.94 -21.43
CA CYS A 322 27.63 11.47 -22.33
C CYS A 322 27.37 10.04 -22.84
N THR A 323 26.81 9.18 -21.99
CA THR A 323 26.43 7.81 -22.41
C THR A 323 25.31 7.87 -23.44
N LEU A 324 24.25 8.66 -23.20
CA LEU A 324 23.15 8.83 -24.16
C LEU A 324 23.60 9.46 -25.48
N PHE A 325 24.43 10.51 -25.43
CA PHE A 325 25.02 11.14 -26.63
C PHE A 325 25.90 10.15 -27.41
N THR A 326 26.73 9.34 -26.75
CA THR A 326 27.55 8.33 -27.44
C THR A 326 26.67 7.27 -28.11
N ILE A 327 25.57 6.86 -27.45
CA ILE A 327 24.58 5.96 -28.06
C ILE A 327 23.92 6.63 -29.27
N GLU A 328 23.52 7.91 -29.19
CA GLU A 328 22.92 8.72 -30.26
C GLU A 328 23.83 8.84 -31.50
N GLN A 329 25.13 9.09 -31.32
CA GLN A 329 26.10 9.09 -32.42
C GLN A 329 26.23 7.71 -33.09
N GLY A 330 26.00 6.63 -32.33
CA GLY A 330 25.90 5.26 -32.85
C GLY A 330 27.24 4.62 -33.18
N GLY A 331 27.21 3.69 -34.15
CA GLY A 331 28.33 2.79 -34.44
C GLY A 331 28.59 1.78 -33.32
N SER A 332 29.62 0.95 -33.49
CA SER A 332 29.89 -0.20 -32.61
C SER A 332 30.10 0.16 -31.14
N ALA A 333 30.63 1.36 -30.85
CA ALA A 333 30.81 1.83 -29.48
C ALA A 333 29.48 2.23 -28.81
N GLY A 334 28.63 2.98 -29.52
CA GLY A 334 27.29 3.36 -29.03
C GLY A 334 26.39 2.14 -28.84
N ASP A 335 26.39 1.22 -29.80
CA ASP A 335 25.57 -0.01 -29.71
C ASP A 335 26.06 -0.93 -28.56
N ALA A 336 27.38 -1.04 -28.34
CA ALA A 336 27.94 -1.79 -27.20
C ALA A 336 27.59 -1.17 -25.84
N LEU A 337 27.59 0.17 -25.72
CA LEU A 337 27.13 0.87 -24.51
C LEU A 337 25.64 0.64 -24.25
N TYR A 338 24.82 0.63 -25.29
CA TYR A 338 23.40 0.30 -25.16
C TYR A 338 23.22 -1.15 -24.67
N ASP A 339 23.84 -2.12 -25.32
CA ASP A 339 23.66 -3.54 -25.00
C ASP A 339 24.22 -3.94 -23.62
N ALA A 340 25.18 -3.18 -23.07
CA ALA A 340 25.75 -3.43 -21.75
C ALA A 340 24.75 -3.22 -20.59
N ASP A 341 23.92 -2.17 -20.61
CA ASP A 341 22.88 -1.92 -19.59
C ASP A 341 21.66 -1.19 -20.19
N ARG A 342 20.95 -1.90 -21.08
CA ARG A 342 19.74 -1.40 -21.76
C ARG A 342 18.72 -0.80 -20.79
N ALA A 343 18.52 -1.43 -19.62
CA ALA A 343 17.54 -0.97 -18.64
C ALA A 343 17.93 0.36 -17.99
N ARG A 344 19.24 0.64 -17.79
CA ARG A 344 19.71 1.96 -17.34
C ARG A 344 19.50 3.01 -18.40
N VAL A 345 19.81 2.72 -19.67
CA VAL A 345 19.60 3.68 -20.78
C VAL A 345 18.14 4.14 -20.84
N TRP A 346 17.18 3.20 -20.79
CA TRP A 346 15.75 3.53 -20.77
C TRP A 346 15.33 4.32 -19.52
N ARG A 347 15.88 4.00 -18.34
CA ARG A 347 15.64 4.78 -17.11
C ARG A 347 16.21 6.21 -17.20
N SER A 348 17.37 6.40 -17.83
CA SER A 348 17.96 7.72 -18.07
C SER A 348 17.10 8.52 -19.06
N LEU A 349 16.67 7.93 -20.18
CA LEU A 349 15.76 8.56 -21.14
C LEU A 349 14.45 9.02 -20.47
N GLY A 350 13.79 8.12 -19.72
CA GLY A 350 12.58 8.44 -18.97
C GLY A 350 12.79 9.46 -17.85
N THR A 351 14.03 9.77 -17.46
CA THR A 351 14.38 10.84 -16.53
C THR A 351 14.58 12.17 -17.25
N TYR A 352 15.32 12.18 -18.37
CA TYR A 352 15.63 13.40 -19.12
C TYR A 352 14.49 13.88 -20.04
N LEU A 353 13.53 13.02 -20.40
CA LEU A 353 12.29 13.43 -21.09
C LEU A 353 11.31 14.19 -20.19
N LYS A 354 11.48 14.16 -18.86
CA LYS A 354 10.63 14.92 -17.93
C LYS A 354 10.82 16.42 -18.11
N GLY A 355 9.83 17.21 -17.69
CA GLY A 355 9.90 18.68 -17.70
C GLY A 355 9.89 19.33 -19.09
N GLU A 356 9.60 18.55 -20.14
CA GLU A 356 9.38 19.11 -21.48
C GLU A 356 8.13 20.01 -21.50
N THR A 357 8.24 21.11 -22.24
CA THR A 357 7.17 22.07 -22.53
C THR A 357 7.22 22.43 -24.01
N GLN A 358 6.21 23.14 -24.52
CA GLN A 358 6.21 23.62 -25.91
C GLN A 358 7.43 24.50 -26.27
N GLU A 359 8.06 25.14 -25.28
CA GLU A 359 9.25 25.98 -25.47
C GLU A 359 10.58 25.21 -25.26
N THR A 360 10.53 24.01 -24.68
CA THR A 360 11.70 23.20 -24.29
C THR A 360 11.70 21.81 -24.93
N ALA A 361 11.27 21.72 -26.19
CA ALA A 361 11.14 20.47 -26.93
C ALA A 361 12.46 19.67 -27.00
N LYS A 362 12.40 18.37 -26.71
CA LYS A 362 13.54 17.48 -26.50
C LYS A 362 13.80 16.56 -27.70
N THR A 363 13.70 17.12 -28.91
CA THR A 363 13.71 16.41 -30.21
C THR A 363 14.79 15.32 -30.31
N ARG A 364 16.04 15.59 -29.90
CA ARG A 364 17.14 14.60 -29.99
C ARG A 364 16.93 13.38 -29.08
N LEU A 365 16.27 13.55 -27.92
CA LEU A 365 15.89 12.43 -27.05
C LEU A 365 14.76 11.60 -27.65
N HIS A 366 13.78 12.24 -28.30
CA HIS A 366 12.72 11.56 -29.06
C HIS A 366 13.26 10.76 -30.24
N GLU A 367 14.14 11.37 -31.05
CA GLU A 367 14.84 10.67 -32.14
C GLU A 367 15.66 9.47 -31.64
N LEU A 368 16.31 9.61 -30.48
CA LEU A 368 17.03 8.53 -29.81
C LEU A 368 16.07 7.42 -29.32
N VAL A 369 14.93 7.75 -28.70
CA VAL A 369 13.88 6.79 -28.33
C VAL A 369 13.39 6.02 -29.56
N VAL A 370 13.04 6.72 -30.65
CA VAL A 370 12.60 6.10 -31.91
C VAL A 370 13.68 5.18 -32.46
N ARG A 371 14.95 5.59 -32.48
CA ARG A 371 16.06 4.75 -32.95
C ARG A 371 16.24 3.50 -32.09
N LEU A 372 16.22 3.62 -30.77
CA LEU A 372 16.40 2.49 -29.86
C LEU A 372 15.21 1.51 -29.91
N LEU A 373 13.97 2.01 -30.00
CA LEU A 373 12.82 1.15 -30.25
C LEU A 373 12.95 0.41 -31.59
N ARG A 374 13.37 1.08 -32.67
CA ARG A 374 13.64 0.42 -33.97
C ARG A 374 14.71 -0.66 -33.82
N LEU A 375 15.80 -0.38 -33.10
CA LEU A 375 16.90 -1.31 -32.84
C LEU A 375 16.42 -2.59 -32.11
N GLU A 376 15.52 -2.44 -31.14
CA GLU A 376 14.88 -3.57 -30.42
C GLU A 376 13.88 -4.35 -31.29
N THR A 377 13.09 -3.67 -32.13
CA THR A 377 12.20 -4.36 -33.08
C THR A 377 12.97 -5.12 -34.16
N GLY A 378 14.14 -4.62 -34.58
CA GLY A 378 14.94 -5.18 -35.67
C GLY A 378 15.77 -6.40 -35.29
N ASP A 379 16.39 -6.42 -34.10
CA ASP A 379 17.25 -7.53 -33.69
C ASP A 379 16.47 -8.61 -32.91
N VAL A 380 16.30 -9.78 -33.52
CA VAL A 380 15.64 -10.94 -32.92
C VAL A 380 16.44 -11.51 -31.73
N LYS A 381 17.76 -11.29 -31.66
CA LYS A 381 18.60 -11.73 -30.53
C LYS A 381 18.35 -10.93 -29.25
N ARG A 382 17.84 -9.70 -29.36
CA ARG A 382 17.47 -8.90 -28.20
C ARG A 382 16.16 -9.42 -27.61
N ALA A 383 16.31 -10.19 -26.53
CA ALA A 383 15.20 -10.62 -25.68
C ALA A 383 14.76 -9.46 -24.76
N GLY A 384 13.47 -9.37 -24.50
CA GLY A 384 12.94 -8.51 -23.44
C GLY A 384 13.24 -9.07 -22.06
N SER A 385 13.33 -8.21 -21.06
CA SER A 385 13.32 -8.59 -19.64
C SER A 385 12.34 -7.71 -18.88
N PRO A 386 11.85 -8.13 -17.70
CA PRO A 386 10.93 -7.32 -16.91
C PRO A 386 11.50 -5.93 -16.59
N GLN A 387 12.80 -5.86 -16.30
CA GLN A 387 13.53 -4.62 -15.99
C GLN A 387 13.67 -3.67 -17.20
N VAL A 388 13.85 -4.22 -18.41
CA VAL A 388 13.91 -3.41 -19.65
C VAL A 388 12.52 -2.90 -20.01
N ILE A 389 11.49 -3.75 -19.90
CA ILE A 389 10.09 -3.36 -20.17
C ILE A 389 9.66 -2.26 -19.19
N ASP A 390 9.83 -2.46 -17.88
CA ASP A 390 9.48 -1.48 -16.84
C ASP A 390 10.20 -0.13 -17.06
N ALA A 391 11.48 -0.15 -17.44
CA ALA A 391 12.23 1.04 -17.81
C ALA A 391 11.69 1.74 -19.07
N MET A 392 11.31 0.99 -20.11
CA MET A 392 10.64 1.53 -21.29
C MET A 392 9.26 2.12 -20.95
N LEU A 393 8.50 1.49 -20.04
CA LEU A 393 7.20 2.01 -19.59
C LEU A 393 7.34 3.33 -18.83
N GLY A 394 8.48 3.56 -18.17
CA GLY A 394 8.82 4.85 -17.56
C GLY A 394 8.93 6.01 -18.56
N CYS A 395 9.06 5.72 -19.86
CA CYS A 395 9.06 6.72 -20.94
C CYS A 395 7.66 6.95 -21.55
N GLU A 396 6.68 6.07 -21.29
CA GLU A 396 5.39 6.05 -22.00
C GLU A 396 4.59 7.35 -21.85
N ALA A 397 4.62 7.95 -20.66
CA ALA A 397 3.92 9.19 -20.36
C ALA A 397 4.45 10.42 -21.13
N TYR A 398 5.63 10.31 -21.72
CA TYR A 398 6.27 11.36 -22.53
C TYR A 398 6.29 10.99 -24.02
N ALA A 399 5.89 9.77 -24.39
CA ALA A 399 6.01 9.26 -25.75
C ALA A 399 4.93 9.86 -26.67
N GLU A 400 5.34 10.35 -27.85
CA GLU A 400 4.40 10.77 -28.88
C GLU A 400 3.55 9.59 -29.40
N ARG A 401 2.44 9.88 -30.09
CA ARG A 401 1.53 8.85 -30.64
C ARG A 401 2.24 7.79 -31.50
N GLY A 402 3.24 8.19 -32.29
CA GLY A 402 4.05 7.28 -33.10
C GLY A 402 5.02 6.43 -32.28
N GLU A 403 5.64 7.03 -31.27
CA GLU A 403 6.57 6.38 -30.34
C GLU A 403 5.85 5.37 -29.46
N ARG A 404 4.69 5.72 -28.90
CA ARG A 404 3.83 4.83 -28.12
C ARG A 404 3.38 3.61 -28.92
N ALA A 405 3.03 3.78 -30.21
CA ALA A 405 2.69 2.65 -31.08
C ALA A 405 3.90 1.73 -31.31
N LEU A 406 5.08 2.31 -31.55
CA LEU A 406 6.32 1.54 -31.73
C LEU A 406 6.73 0.83 -30.43
N LEU A 407 6.59 1.47 -29.26
CA LEU A 407 6.79 0.89 -27.93
C LEU A 407 5.87 -0.32 -27.71
N CYS A 408 4.57 -0.18 -28.00
CA CYS A 408 3.61 -1.28 -27.87
C CYS A 408 4.04 -2.49 -28.72
N ARG A 409 4.47 -2.23 -29.96
CA ARG A 409 4.97 -3.26 -30.89
C ARG A 409 6.28 -3.89 -30.43
N THR A 410 7.23 -3.13 -29.89
CA THR A 410 8.48 -3.67 -29.31
C THR A 410 8.18 -4.64 -28.17
N VAL A 411 7.30 -4.27 -27.25
CA VAL A 411 6.96 -5.12 -26.11
C VAL A 411 6.17 -6.36 -26.55
N ALA A 412 5.26 -6.23 -27.52
CA ALA A 412 4.58 -7.37 -28.12
C ALA A 412 5.56 -8.35 -28.81
N LEU A 413 6.57 -7.83 -29.52
CA LEU A 413 7.64 -8.64 -30.11
C LEU A 413 8.48 -9.36 -29.05
N PHE A 414 8.77 -8.74 -27.91
CA PHE A 414 9.46 -9.42 -26.80
C PHE A 414 8.65 -10.59 -26.25
N VAL A 415 7.34 -10.42 -26.02
CA VAL A 415 6.44 -11.49 -25.57
C VAL A 415 6.39 -12.63 -26.60
N MET A 416 6.26 -12.29 -27.89
CA MET A 416 6.27 -13.26 -28.99
C MET A 416 7.58 -14.04 -29.09
N ARG A 417 8.73 -13.37 -28.98
CA ARG A 417 10.06 -14.00 -28.98
C ARG A 417 10.24 -14.92 -27.77
N ALA A 418 9.83 -14.48 -26.57
CA ALA A 418 9.89 -15.30 -25.36
C ALA A 418 9.06 -16.59 -25.49
N ALA A 419 7.83 -16.49 -26.00
CA ALA A 419 6.96 -17.63 -26.29
C ALA A 419 7.46 -18.56 -27.41
N SER A 420 8.40 -18.08 -28.24
CA SER A 420 9.03 -18.88 -29.31
C SER A 420 10.31 -19.58 -28.83
N ALA A 421 10.98 -19.02 -27.82
CA ALA A 421 12.26 -19.50 -27.29
C ALA A 421 12.11 -20.43 -26.06
N GLY A 422 10.98 -20.37 -25.37
CA GLY A 422 10.64 -21.25 -24.24
C GLY A 422 9.13 -21.48 -24.15
N ASP A 423 8.70 -22.28 -23.18
CA ASP A 423 7.26 -22.44 -22.91
C ASP A 423 6.65 -21.09 -22.46
N THR A 424 5.34 -20.98 -22.68
CA THR A 424 4.42 -19.92 -22.29
C THR A 424 4.69 -19.32 -20.91
N ALA A 425 5.19 -20.12 -19.95
CA ALA A 425 5.60 -19.63 -18.64
C ALA A 425 6.62 -18.47 -18.67
N ALA A 426 7.48 -18.42 -19.70
CA ALA A 426 8.47 -17.36 -19.89
C ALA A 426 7.85 -16.00 -20.26
N THR A 427 6.59 -15.94 -20.70
CA THR A 427 5.94 -14.67 -21.09
C THR A 427 5.40 -13.89 -19.89
N ALA A 428 5.00 -14.57 -18.81
CA ALA A 428 4.30 -13.93 -17.71
C ALA A 428 5.11 -12.81 -17.02
N PRO A 429 6.42 -12.99 -16.70
CA PRO A 429 7.23 -11.89 -16.15
C PRO A 429 7.34 -10.67 -17.07
N LEU A 430 7.15 -10.83 -18.39
CA LEU A 430 7.17 -9.72 -19.35
C LEU A 430 5.82 -8.99 -19.43
N LEU A 431 4.72 -9.66 -19.12
CA LEU A 431 3.38 -9.08 -19.09
C LEU A 431 3.08 -8.37 -17.75
N GLU A 432 3.65 -8.84 -16.64
CA GLU A 432 3.43 -8.29 -15.28
C GLU A 432 3.61 -6.77 -15.15
N PRO A 433 4.67 -6.11 -15.71
CA PRO A 433 4.80 -4.65 -15.64
C PRO A 433 3.66 -3.92 -16.36
N ILE A 434 3.19 -4.49 -17.47
CA ILE A 434 2.19 -3.90 -18.36
C ILE A 434 0.77 -4.07 -17.81
N GLN A 435 0.49 -5.20 -17.13
CA GLN A 435 -0.81 -5.46 -16.50
C GLN A 435 -1.20 -4.40 -15.45
N ARG A 436 -0.22 -3.70 -14.87
CA ARG A 436 -0.43 -2.55 -13.97
C ARG A 436 -0.99 -1.31 -14.68
N GLN A 437 -0.96 -1.27 -16.02
CA GLN A 437 -1.42 -0.17 -16.86
C GLN A 437 -2.43 -0.68 -17.90
N PRO A 438 -3.74 -0.83 -17.57
CA PRO A 438 -4.71 -1.54 -18.42
C PRO A 438 -4.82 -1.03 -19.86
N GLU A 439 -4.78 0.29 -20.10
CA GLU A 439 -4.84 0.85 -21.46
C GLU A 439 -3.59 0.53 -22.30
N LEU A 440 -2.43 0.48 -21.66
CA LEU A 440 -1.20 0.04 -22.33
C LEU A 440 -1.23 -1.47 -22.58
N PHE A 441 -1.70 -2.26 -21.60
CA PHE A 441 -1.90 -3.69 -21.78
C PHE A 441 -2.78 -3.99 -22.99
N ARG A 442 -3.95 -3.35 -23.12
CA ARG A 442 -4.82 -3.48 -24.32
C ARG A 442 -4.08 -3.17 -25.62
N SER A 443 -3.24 -2.14 -25.60
CA SER A 443 -2.50 -1.69 -26.78
C SER A 443 -1.40 -2.68 -27.19
N VAL A 444 -0.57 -3.12 -26.23
CA VAL A 444 0.45 -4.17 -26.43
C VAL A 444 -0.21 -5.49 -26.83
N PHE A 445 -1.31 -5.87 -26.18
CA PHE A 445 -1.97 -7.14 -26.42
C PHE A 445 -2.66 -7.17 -27.79
N ARG A 446 -3.21 -6.04 -28.26
CA ARG A 446 -3.72 -5.91 -29.64
C ARG A 446 -2.61 -6.08 -30.68
N GLU A 447 -1.44 -5.47 -30.47
CA GLU A 447 -0.25 -5.70 -31.31
C GLU A 447 0.18 -7.18 -31.27
N LEU A 448 0.21 -7.80 -30.09
CA LEU A 448 0.54 -9.22 -29.93
C LEU A 448 -0.45 -10.15 -30.65
N SER A 449 -1.76 -9.91 -30.53
CA SER A 449 -2.79 -10.66 -31.26
C SER A 449 -2.67 -10.47 -32.78
N GLY A 450 -2.29 -9.27 -33.24
CA GLY A 450 -2.03 -9.01 -34.66
C GLY A 450 -0.77 -9.71 -35.19
N LEU A 451 0.27 -9.88 -34.36
CA LEU A 451 1.51 -10.57 -34.72
C LEU A 451 1.40 -12.10 -34.61
N SER A 452 0.75 -12.60 -33.57
CA SER A 452 0.57 -14.04 -33.28
C SER A 452 -0.67 -14.27 -32.39
N PRO A 453 -1.85 -14.56 -32.99
CA PRO A 453 -3.05 -14.92 -32.24
C PRO A 453 -2.81 -16.10 -31.28
N ARG A 454 -2.07 -17.12 -31.73
CA ARG A 454 -1.73 -18.31 -30.93
C ARG A 454 -0.93 -17.96 -29.68
N THR A 455 0.01 -17.01 -29.77
CA THR A 455 0.78 -16.57 -28.60
C THR A 455 -0.10 -15.80 -27.62
N ALA A 456 -0.96 -14.92 -28.14
CA ALA A 456 -1.93 -14.18 -27.33
C ALA A 456 -2.87 -15.14 -26.55
N GLU A 457 -3.44 -16.14 -27.23
CA GLU A 457 -4.24 -17.21 -26.61
C GLU A 457 -3.43 -17.99 -25.56
N SER A 458 -2.19 -18.39 -25.88
CA SER A 458 -1.34 -19.13 -24.93
C SER A 458 -1.07 -18.31 -23.66
N CYS A 459 -0.77 -17.01 -23.78
CA CYS A 459 -0.58 -16.12 -22.63
C CYS A 459 -1.83 -16.05 -21.72
N ALA A 460 -3.03 -15.97 -22.31
CA ALA A 460 -4.28 -15.97 -21.57
C ALA A 460 -4.57 -17.34 -20.91
N SER A 461 -4.38 -18.44 -21.65
CA SER A 461 -4.52 -19.82 -21.16
C SER A 461 -3.59 -20.08 -19.96
N TYR A 462 -2.32 -19.66 -20.04
CA TYR A 462 -1.38 -19.79 -18.93
C TYR A 462 -1.81 -18.98 -17.70
N ALA A 463 -2.30 -17.76 -17.88
CA ALA A 463 -2.75 -16.91 -16.78
C ALA A 463 -4.00 -17.46 -16.08
N ILE A 464 -5.01 -17.89 -16.85
CA ILE A 464 -6.24 -18.51 -16.33
C ILE A 464 -5.91 -19.86 -15.70
N GLY A 465 -5.10 -20.68 -16.36
CA GLY A 465 -4.75 -22.03 -15.95
C GLY A 465 -3.86 -22.13 -14.69
N ARG A 466 -3.20 -21.04 -14.30
CA ARG A 466 -2.44 -20.93 -13.04
C ARG A 466 -3.28 -20.57 -11.82
N ALA A 467 -4.56 -20.25 -11.98
CA ALA A 467 -5.43 -20.03 -10.84
C ALA A 467 -5.56 -21.31 -9.99
N ASP A 468 -5.12 -21.23 -8.73
CA ASP A 468 -5.11 -22.33 -7.77
C ASP A 468 -6.28 -22.27 -6.77
N ASN A 469 -7.01 -21.15 -6.77
CA ASN A 469 -8.19 -20.91 -5.95
C ASN A 469 -9.21 -20.01 -6.66
N THR A 470 -10.45 -20.05 -6.18
CA THR A 470 -11.61 -19.35 -6.75
C THR A 470 -11.42 -17.84 -6.91
N ARG A 471 -10.81 -17.17 -5.92
CA ARG A 471 -10.60 -15.72 -5.94
C ARG A 471 -9.56 -15.31 -7.00
N VAL A 472 -8.48 -16.09 -7.14
CA VAL A 472 -7.49 -15.86 -8.19
C VAL A 472 -8.11 -16.07 -9.58
N LEU A 473 -8.91 -17.13 -9.76
CA LEU A 473 -9.61 -17.39 -11.03
C LEU A 473 -10.55 -16.24 -11.40
N GLN A 474 -11.41 -15.79 -10.47
CA GLN A 474 -12.30 -14.64 -10.67
C GLN A 474 -11.52 -13.38 -11.07
N SER A 475 -10.41 -13.08 -10.38
CA SER A 475 -9.58 -11.90 -10.68
C SER A 475 -8.90 -11.97 -12.05
N ALA A 476 -8.45 -13.16 -12.46
CA ALA A 476 -7.88 -13.39 -13.78
C ALA A 476 -8.95 -13.20 -14.86
N LEU A 477 -10.12 -13.86 -14.73
CA LEU A 477 -11.21 -13.74 -15.71
C LEU A 477 -11.69 -12.29 -15.85
N ALA A 478 -11.92 -11.58 -14.75
CA ALA A 478 -12.31 -10.17 -14.78
C ALA A 478 -11.27 -9.29 -15.51
N PHE A 479 -9.98 -9.50 -15.25
CA PHE A 479 -8.91 -8.76 -15.94
C PHE A 479 -8.86 -9.08 -17.45
N TRP A 480 -8.85 -10.36 -17.81
CA TRP A 480 -8.66 -10.80 -19.20
C TRP A 480 -9.88 -10.53 -20.09
N LEU A 481 -11.10 -10.75 -19.60
CA LEU A 481 -12.33 -10.44 -20.36
C LEU A 481 -12.48 -8.92 -20.60
N THR A 482 -12.01 -8.09 -19.66
CA THR A 482 -12.04 -6.62 -19.81
C THR A 482 -10.95 -6.09 -20.75
N ASN A 483 -9.77 -6.71 -20.81
CA ASN A 483 -8.59 -6.13 -21.45
C ASN A 483 -8.01 -6.93 -22.64
N ALA A 484 -8.55 -8.11 -22.95
CA ALA A 484 -8.19 -8.93 -24.11
C ALA A 484 -9.41 -9.23 -24.98
N ASP A 485 -10.09 -8.16 -25.41
CA ASP A 485 -11.31 -8.19 -26.22
C ASP A 485 -11.15 -8.81 -27.62
N MET A 486 -9.90 -8.93 -28.08
CA MET A 486 -9.53 -9.53 -29.37
C MET A 486 -9.59 -11.07 -29.38
N LEU A 487 -9.68 -11.73 -28.23
CA LEU A 487 -9.73 -13.20 -28.13
C LEU A 487 -11.17 -13.72 -28.29
N SER A 488 -11.32 -14.92 -28.85
CA SER A 488 -12.66 -15.49 -29.10
C SER A 488 -13.37 -15.92 -27.81
N LEU A 489 -14.71 -15.76 -27.79
CA LEU A 489 -15.54 -16.25 -26.68
C LEU A 489 -15.42 -17.76 -26.47
N ASN A 490 -15.29 -18.52 -27.56
CA ASN A 490 -15.13 -19.98 -27.53
C ASN A 490 -13.80 -20.39 -26.86
N PHE A 491 -12.73 -19.66 -27.11
CA PHE A 491 -11.44 -19.85 -26.42
C PHE A 491 -11.59 -19.61 -24.91
N PHE A 492 -12.17 -18.47 -24.52
CA PHE A 492 -12.42 -18.17 -23.10
C PHE A 492 -13.30 -19.22 -22.42
N ALA A 493 -14.35 -19.71 -23.10
CA ALA A 493 -15.24 -20.75 -22.57
C ALA A 493 -14.46 -22.04 -22.29
N GLY A 494 -13.67 -22.52 -23.27
CA GLY A 494 -12.87 -23.73 -23.13
C GLY A 494 -11.85 -23.65 -21.98
N GLU A 495 -11.07 -22.57 -21.92
CA GLU A 495 -10.07 -22.37 -20.87
C GLU A 495 -10.71 -22.21 -19.48
N THR A 496 -11.85 -21.54 -19.39
CA THR A 496 -12.56 -21.35 -18.12
C THR A 496 -13.14 -22.67 -17.62
N VAL A 497 -13.81 -23.45 -18.46
CA VAL A 497 -14.29 -24.80 -18.09
C VAL A 497 -13.13 -25.70 -17.66
N ALA A 498 -11.99 -25.66 -18.38
CA ALA A 498 -10.81 -26.44 -18.02
C ALA A 498 -10.20 -26.02 -16.67
N ALA A 499 -10.17 -24.72 -16.36
CA ALA A 499 -9.72 -24.19 -15.08
C ALA A 499 -10.67 -24.55 -13.93
N VAL A 500 -11.99 -24.44 -14.13
CA VAL A 500 -13.00 -24.83 -13.13
C VAL A 500 -12.94 -26.33 -12.84
N LYS A 501 -12.87 -27.19 -13.87
CA LYS A 501 -12.69 -28.65 -13.70
C LYS A 501 -11.42 -28.97 -12.89
N ARG A 502 -10.31 -28.32 -13.20
CA ARG A 502 -9.03 -28.49 -12.48
C ARG A 502 -9.09 -28.00 -11.03
N LEU A 503 -9.87 -26.96 -10.74
CA LEU A 503 -10.06 -26.43 -9.40
C LEU A 503 -10.93 -27.38 -8.57
N LEU A 504 -12.13 -27.73 -9.06
CA LEU A 504 -13.06 -28.65 -8.39
C LEU A 504 -12.43 -30.03 -8.16
N ALA A 505 -11.71 -30.60 -9.12
CA ALA A 505 -11.09 -31.92 -9.00
C ALA A 505 -10.05 -32.05 -7.86
N LYS A 506 -9.55 -30.92 -7.32
CA LYS A 506 -8.62 -30.89 -6.16
C LYS A 506 -9.35 -30.75 -4.81
N GLU A 507 -10.64 -30.51 -4.82
CA GLU A 507 -11.43 -30.13 -3.64
C GLU A 507 -12.34 -31.27 -3.16
N GLY A 508 -12.57 -31.33 -1.84
CA GLY A 508 -13.59 -32.20 -1.25
C GLY A 508 -15.00 -31.63 -1.47
N ALA A 509 -16.03 -32.48 -1.36
CA ALA A 509 -17.44 -32.16 -1.67
C ALA A 509 -17.92 -30.80 -1.13
N ALA A 510 -17.66 -30.51 0.15
CA ALA A 510 -17.99 -29.23 0.78
C ALA A 510 -17.39 -28.00 0.04
N ARG A 511 -16.11 -28.05 -0.30
CA ARG A 511 -15.44 -26.96 -1.03
C ARG A 511 -15.90 -26.86 -2.47
N LYS A 512 -16.18 -27.99 -3.15
CA LYS A 512 -16.75 -27.97 -4.51
C LYS A 512 -18.04 -27.16 -4.56
N VAL A 513 -18.93 -27.33 -3.57
CA VAL A 513 -20.17 -26.55 -3.43
C VAL A 513 -19.87 -25.05 -3.26
N ASP A 514 -18.94 -24.69 -2.38
CA ASP A 514 -18.59 -23.30 -2.11
C ASP A 514 -17.95 -22.61 -3.33
N THR A 515 -17.02 -23.29 -3.98
CA THR A 515 -16.37 -22.85 -5.23
C THR A 515 -17.39 -22.72 -6.35
N GLY A 516 -18.28 -23.69 -6.53
CA GLY A 516 -19.34 -23.66 -7.53
C GLY A 516 -20.33 -22.50 -7.30
N ALA A 517 -20.81 -22.31 -6.07
CA ALA A 517 -21.71 -21.21 -5.72
C ALA A 517 -21.06 -19.83 -5.90
N ALA A 518 -19.77 -19.69 -5.54
CA ALA A 518 -19.02 -18.45 -5.72
C ALA A 518 -18.73 -18.13 -7.19
N LEU A 519 -18.45 -19.14 -8.02
CA LEU A 519 -18.28 -18.97 -9.46
C LEU A 519 -19.60 -18.68 -10.18
N PHE A 520 -20.68 -19.38 -9.81
CA PHE A 520 -22.01 -19.12 -10.37
C PHE A 520 -22.42 -17.66 -10.14
N ARG A 521 -22.32 -17.18 -8.89
CA ARG A 521 -22.60 -15.77 -8.56
C ARG A 521 -21.70 -14.79 -9.33
N PHE A 522 -20.42 -15.11 -9.47
CA PHE A 522 -19.49 -14.27 -10.24
C PHE A 522 -19.93 -14.12 -11.71
N PHE A 523 -20.34 -15.20 -12.38
CA PHE A 523 -20.81 -15.10 -13.77
C PHE A 523 -22.18 -14.41 -13.89
N ASP A 524 -23.04 -14.55 -12.88
CA ASP A 524 -24.29 -13.80 -12.77
C ASP A 524 -24.00 -12.29 -12.72
N GLU A 525 -23.23 -11.85 -11.72
CA GLU A 525 -22.82 -10.45 -11.52
C GLU A 525 -22.01 -9.89 -12.69
N LEU A 526 -21.17 -10.71 -13.34
CA LEU A 526 -20.33 -10.28 -14.48
C LEU A 526 -21.17 -9.92 -15.71
N SER A 527 -22.28 -10.63 -15.94
CA SER A 527 -23.17 -10.37 -17.09
C SER A 527 -23.87 -9.00 -16.99
N GLU A 528 -24.09 -8.52 -15.76
CA GLU A 528 -24.71 -7.22 -15.47
C GLU A 528 -23.71 -6.04 -15.49
N GLN A 529 -22.40 -6.30 -15.60
CA GLN A 529 -21.38 -5.25 -15.57
C GLN A 529 -21.33 -4.47 -16.90
N ARG A 530 -21.43 -3.14 -16.77
CA ARG A 530 -21.43 -2.20 -17.90
C ARG A 530 -20.21 -2.40 -18.81
N GLY A 531 -20.46 -2.73 -20.09
CA GLY A 531 -19.44 -3.00 -21.09
C GLY A 531 -19.03 -4.47 -21.23
N LEU A 532 -19.55 -5.36 -20.36
CA LEU A 532 -19.38 -6.81 -20.46
C LEU A 532 -20.64 -7.54 -20.95
N GLU A 533 -21.71 -6.81 -21.30
CA GLU A 533 -22.98 -7.33 -21.85
C GLU A 533 -22.80 -8.34 -23.00
N ARG A 534 -21.76 -8.16 -23.84
CA ARG A 534 -21.41 -9.10 -24.93
C ARG A 534 -20.97 -10.50 -24.46
N TYR A 535 -20.75 -10.69 -23.16
CA TYR A 535 -20.37 -11.96 -22.55
C TYR A 535 -21.57 -12.69 -21.91
N ALA A 536 -22.81 -12.20 -22.05
CA ALA A 536 -24.00 -12.82 -21.46
C ALA A 536 -24.13 -14.32 -21.82
N ASP A 537 -24.14 -14.66 -23.11
CA ASP A 537 -24.22 -16.06 -23.59
C ASP A 537 -23.08 -16.94 -23.03
N TYR A 538 -21.88 -16.37 -22.87
CA TYR A 538 -20.72 -17.03 -22.28
C TYR A 538 -20.91 -17.27 -20.77
N CYS A 539 -21.50 -16.31 -20.05
CA CYS A 539 -21.81 -16.44 -18.63
C CYS A 539 -22.90 -17.48 -18.39
N GLU A 540 -23.96 -17.53 -19.21
CA GLU A 540 -25.00 -18.57 -19.13
C GLU A 540 -24.44 -19.97 -19.39
N LEU A 541 -23.59 -20.13 -20.43
CA LEU A 541 -22.92 -21.40 -20.71
C LEU A 541 -22.06 -21.87 -19.53
N LEU A 542 -21.34 -20.97 -18.86
CA LEU A 542 -20.51 -21.32 -17.70
C LEU A 542 -21.34 -21.60 -16.44
N LYS A 543 -22.44 -20.86 -16.21
CA LYS A 543 -23.41 -21.16 -15.15
C LYS A 543 -23.98 -22.57 -15.31
N LEU A 544 -24.35 -22.96 -16.54
CA LEU A 544 -24.83 -24.29 -16.90
C LEU A 544 -23.75 -25.37 -16.67
N GLU A 545 -22.53 -25.18 -17.15
CA GLU A 545 -21.42 -26.13 -16.95
C GLU A 545 -21.08 -26.32 -15.47
N ILE A 546 -21.08 -25.25 -14.65
CA ILE A 546 -20.88 -25.33 -13.19
C ILE A 546 -21.97 -26.18 -12.53
N GLN A 547 -23.24 -25.93 -12.88
CA GLN A 547 -24.36 -26.72 -12.34
C GLN A 547 -24.25 -28.21 -12.73
N LEU A 548 -23.88 -28.52 -13.97
CA LEU A 548 -23.70 -29.90 -14.42
C LEU A 548 -22.53 -30.59 -13.70
N MET A 549 -21.39 -29.91 -13.56
CA MET A 549 -20.22 -30.42 -12.82
C MET A 549 -20.55 -30.73 -11.35
N LEU A 550 -21.33 -29.89 -10.67
CA LEU A 550 -21.75 -30.15 -9.29
C LEU A 550 -22.64 -31.40 -9.19
N LEU A 551 -23.59 -31.60 -10.11
CA LEU A 551 -24.47 -32.77 -10.14
C LEU A 551 -23.75 -34.09 -10.48
N GLU A 552 -22.61 -34.01 -11.16
CA GLU A 552 -21.77 -35.16 -11.52
C GLU A 552 -20.76 -35.49 -10.41
N GLU A 553 -20.07 -34.48 -9.84
CA GLU A 553 -18.89 -34.68 -9.00
C GLU A 553 -19.12 -34.64 -7.48
N VAL A 554 -20.30 -34.24 -7.01
CA VAL A 554 -20.59 -34.06 -5.57
C VAL A 554 -21.60 -35.11 -5.10
N PRO A 555 -21.22 -36.06 -4.21
CA PRO A 555 -22.18 -36.99 -3.63
C PRO A 555 -22.88 -36.38 -2.41
N LEU A 556 -24.22 -36.47 -2.35
CA LEU A 556 -25.02 -35.97 -1.22
C LEU A 556 -24.54 -36.49 0.15
N ALA A 557 -24.01 -37.71 0.20
CA ALA A 557 -23.57 -38.35 1.44
C ALA A 557 -22.30 -37.71 2.07
N GLU A 558 -21.56 -36.88 1.33
CA GLU A 558 -20.39 -36.14 1.81
C GLU A 558 -20.71 -34.66 2.15
N LEU A 559 -21.97 -34.26 2.04
CA LEU A 559 -22.43 -32.91 2.36
C LEU A 559 -22.97 -32.79 3.78
N GLU A 560 -23.06 -31.56 4.25
CA GLU A 560 -23.78 -31.18 5.47
C GLU A 560 -24.95 -30.26 5.10
N ALA A 561 -25.88 -30.03 6.02
CA ALA A 561 -27.08 -29.22 5.78
C ALA A 561 -26.78 -27.79 5.30
N GLU A 562 -25.69 -27.18 5.79
CA GLU A 562 -25.27 -25.85 5.35
C GLU A 562 -24.83 -25.85 3.89
N HIS A 563 -24.05 -26.85 3.47
CA HIS A 563 -23.62 -27.00 2.07
C HIS A 563 -24.82 -27.19 1.13
N VAL A 564 -25.78 -28.05 1.49
CA VAL A 564 -27.02 -28.20 0.70
C VAL A 564 -27.81 -26.89 0.64
N SER A 565 -27.85 -26.11 1.73
CA SER A 565 -28.51 -24.80 1.76
C SER A 565 -27.83 -23.77 0.83
N ARG A 566 -26.52 -23.87 0.62
CA ARG A 566 -25.77 -23.01 -0.32
C ARG A 566 -26.07 -23.32 -1.80
N LEU A 567 -26.61 -24.51 -2.11
CA LEU A 567 -27.02 -24.92 -3.47
C LEU A 567 -28.37 -24.33 -3.91
N GLY A 568 -29.02 -23.46 -3.13
CA GLY A 568 -30.34 -22.89 -3.47
C GLY A 568 -30.43 -22.28 -4.88
N PHE A 569 -29.34 -21.70 -5.37
CA PHE A 569 -29.23 -21.09 -6.71
C PHE A 569 -29.53 -22.04 -7.89
N MET A 570 -29.51 -23.36 -7.67
CA MET A 570 -29.85 -24.37 -8.69
C MET A 570 -30.99 -25.30 -8.28
N LEU A 571 -31.58 -25.12 -7.09
CA LEU A 571 -32.53 -26.07 -6.50
C LEU A 571 -33.95 -25.51 -6.33
N ASP A 572 -34.15 -24.20 -6.14
CA ASP A 572 -35.50 -23.64 -5.96
C ASP A 572 -35.69 -22.23 -6.57
N PRO A 573 -36.33 -22.11 -7.75
CA PRO A 573 -36.61 -23.18 -8.71
C PRO A 573 -35.32 -23.67 -9.40
N PRO A 574 -35.28 -24.91 -9.92
CA PRO A 574 -34.21 -25.32 -10.81
C PRO A 574 -34.23 -24.45 -12.08
N ALA A 575 -33.05 -23.98 -12.51
CA ALA A 575 -32.89 -23.10 -13.67
C ALA A 575 -33.54 -23.72 -14.93
N PRO A 576 -34.44 -23.02 -15.64
CA PRO A 576 -35.08 -23.52 -16.85
C PRO A 576 -34.10 -24.01 -17.91
N GLU A 577 -32.94 -23.35 -17.99
CA GLU A 577 -31.84 -23.58 -18.93
C GLU A 577 -31.07 -24.87 -18.62
N LEU A 578 -31.09 -25.32 -17.36
CA LEU A 578 -30.46 -26.58 -16.93
C LEU A 578 -31.24 -27.80 -17.43
N LEU A 579 -32.58 -27.74 -17.37
CA LEU A 579 -33.47 -28.90 -17.56
C LEU A 579 -33.29 -29.66 -18.90
N PRO A 580 -33.08 -29.00 -20.07
CA PRO A 580 -32.85 -29.70 -21.34
C PRO A 580 -31.56 -30.52 -21.36
N HIS A 581 -30.53 -30.09 -20.63
CA HIS A 581 -29.18 -30.68 -20.66
C HIS A 581 -28.95 -31.79 -19.62
N LEU A 582 -29.89 -31.98 -18.69
CA LEU A 582 -29.78 -33.02 -17.66
C LEU A 582 -29.90 -34.43 -18.24
N SER A 583 -28.86 -35.23 -18.06
CA SER A 583 -28.89 -36.69 -18.22
C SER A 583 -29.90 -37.33 -17.26
N LYS A 584 -30.32 -38.58 -17.51
CA LYS A 584 -31.23 -39.30 -16.58
C LYS A 584 -30.65 -39.37 -15.15
N GLY A 585 -29.33 -39.51 -15.01
CA GLY A 585 -28.66 -39.47 -13.72
C GLY A 585 -28.72 -38.08 -13.07
N HIS A 586 -28.40 -37.02 -13.81
CA HIS A 586 -28.41 -35.66 -13.29
C HIS A 586 -29.82 -35.22 -12.85
N ARG A 587 -30.88 -35.66 -13.55
CA ARG A 587 -32.28 -35.41 -13.13
C ARG A 587 -32.58 -36.03 -11.76
N LEU A 588 -32.20 -37.29 -11.55
CA LEU A 588 -32.39 -37.98 -10.27
C LEU A 588 -31.60 -37.32 -9.13
N THR A 589 -30.34 -36.91 -9.38
CA THR A 589 -29.54 -36.16 -8.39
C THR A 589 -30.19 -34.82 -8.06
N LEU A 590 -30.65 -34.07 -9.07
CA LEU A 590 -31.28 -32.77 -8.90
C LEU A 590 -32.61 -32.86 -8.12
N GLU A 591 -33.45 -33.84 -8.44
CA GLU A 591 -34.72 -34.08 -7.72
C GLU A 591 -34.47 -34.48 -6.26
N LEU A 592 -33.49 -35.37 -6.03
CA LEU A 592 -33.04 -35.76 -4.68
C LEU A 592 -32.56 -34.55 -3.87
N TRP A 593 -31.69 -33.72 -4.45
CA TRP A 593 -31.16 -32.52 -3.80
C TRP A 593 -32.25 -31.48 -3.54
N ALA A 594 -33.13 -31.21 -4.51
CA ALA A 594 -34.21 -30.24 -4.35
C ALA A 594 -35.22 -30.68 -3.27
N ALA A 595 -35.49 -31.99 -3.15
CA ALA A 595 -36.32 -32.53 -2.09
C ALA A 595 -35.68 -32.37 -0.70
N VAL A 596 -34.38 -32.67 -0.55
CA VAL A 596 -33.66 -32.46 0.71
C VAL A 596 -33.58 -30.97 1.06
N TYR A 597 -33.20 -30.12 0.10
CA TYR A 597 -33.13 -28.67 0.27
C TYR A 597 -34.44 -28.10 0.82
N ARG A 598 -35.57 -28.41 0.19
CA ARG A 598 -36.91 -27.94 0.63
C ARG A 598 -37.34 -28.42 2.01
N VAL A 599 -36.78 -29.52 2.51
CA VAL A 599 -37.03 -29.99 3.89
C VAL A 599 -36.11 -29.29 4.89
N LEU A 600 -34.88 -28.93 4.49
CA LEU A 600 -33.95 -28.14 5.32
C LEU A 600 -34.37 -26.67 5.43
N THR A 601 -34.84 -26.07 4.33
CA THR A 601 -35.30 -24.67 4.25
C THR A 601 -36.81 -24.53 4.49
N LEU A 602 -37.40 -25.47 5.23
CA LEU A 602 -38.85 -25.57 5.39
C LEU A 602 -39.41 -24.45 6.29
N GLU A 603 -39.96 -23.42 5.66
CA GLU A 603 -40.77 -22.39 6.31
C GLU A 603 -42.22 -22.86 6.52
N ARG A 604 -42.91 -22.21 7.47
CA ARG A 604 -44.30 -22.51 7.84
C ARG A 604 -45.26 -22.20 6.69
N GLY A 605 -45.93 -23.22 6.16
CA GLY A 605 -46.73 -23.18 4.94
C GLY A 605 -46.04 -23.82 3.71
N GLY A 606 -44.76 -24.17 3.81
CA GLY A 606 -44.00 -24.85 2.76
C GLY A 606 -44.21 -26.37 2.70
N GLU A 607 -44.89 -26.96 3.67
CA GLU A 607 -45.06 -28.40 3.90
C GLU A 607 -45.58 -29.16 2.66
N ALA A 608 -46.44 -28.53 1.84
CA ALA A 608 -47.02 -29.14 0.65
C ALA A 608 -46.02 -29.20 -0.53
N LYS A 609 -45.08 -28.25 -0.60
CA LYS A 609 -44.00 -28.26 -1.58
C LYS A 609 -42.92 -29.29 -1.22
N ALA A 610 -42.71 -29.53 0.08
CA ALA A 610 -41.80 -30.54 0.60
C ALA A 610 -42.37 -31.96 0.40
N SER A 611 -43.63 -32.21 0.76
CA SER A 611 -44.28 -33.51 0.50
C SER A 611 -44.35 -33.82 -1.00
N ALA A 612 -44.71 -32.84 -1.84
CA ALA A 612 -44.75 -33.02 -3.30
C ALA A 612 -43.36 -33.20 -3.94
N ALA A 613 -42.27 -32.77 -3.29
CA ALA A 613 -40.92 -33.04 -3.76
C ALA A 613 -40.49 -34.47 -3.38
N LEU A 614 -40.68 -34.88 -2.13
CA LEU A 614 -40.38 -36.23 -1.65
C LEU A 614 -41.22 -37.30 -2.36
N ALA A 615 -42.48 -37.01 -2.69
CA ALA A 615 -43.38 -37.92 -3.40
C ALA A 615 -42.97 -38.25 -4.85
N LYS A 616 -42.06 -37.46 -5.44
CA LYS A 616 -41.51 -37.73 -6.79
C LYS A 616 -40.34 -38.70 -6.77
N LEU A 617 -39.68 -38.86 -5.62
CA LEU A 617 -38.49 -39.69 -5.51
C LEU A 617 -38.85 -41.18 -5.64
N GLY A 618 -37.97 -41.95 -6.30
CA GLY A 618 -38.02 -43.40 -6.26
C GLY A 618 -37.68 -43.93 -4.85
N PRO A 619 -37.93 -45.22 -4.55
CA PRO A 619 -37.72 -45.77 -3.22
C PRO A 619 -36.28 -45.61 -2.70
N LEU A 620 -35.28 -45.77 -3.58
CA LEU A 620 -33.86 -45.64 -3.24
C LEU A 620 -33.47 -44.18 -3.01
N GLU A 621 -33.98 -43.27 -3.84
CA GLU A 621 -33.74 -41.83 -3.72
C GLU A 621 -34.39 -41.28 -2.45
N LEU A 622 -35.62 -41.72 -2.12
CA LEU A 622 -36.31 -41.37 -0.89
C LEU A 622 -35.53 -41.87 0.35
N GLU A 623 -35.06 -43.11 0.34
CA GLU A 623 -34.23 -43.64 1.42
C GLU A 623 -32.94 -42.82 1.62
N ARG A 624 -32.26 -42.44 0.52
CA ARG A 624 -31.06 -41.58 0.56
C ARG A 624 -31.36 -40.19 1.10
N ALA A 625 -32.46 -39.55 0.66
CA ALA A 625 -32.90 -38.25 1.16
C ALA A 625 -33.13 -38.29 2.67
N GLN A 626 -33.83 -39.32 3.14
CA GLN A 626 -34.16 -39.48 4.54
C GLN A 626 -32.96 -39.86 5.41
N ALA A 627 -32.06 -40.70 4.91
CA ALA A 627 -30.82 -41.04 5.60
C ALA A 627 -29.97 -39.79 5.83
N PHE A 628 -29.87 -38.90 4.83
CA PHE A 628 -29.22 -37.60 4.97
C PHE A 628 -29.92 -36.74 6.03
N LEU A 629 -31.24 -36.54 5.91
CA LEU A 629 -32.03 -35.71 6.84
C LEU A 629 -31.95 -36.21 8.29
N ARG A 630 -31.98 -37.52 8.54
CA ARG A 630 -31.76 -38.11 9.87
C ARG A 630 -30.32 -37.91 10.37
N GLY A 631 -29.35 -37.79 9.49
CA GLY A 631 -27.97 -37.43 9.83
C GLY A 631 -27.87 -36.01 10.40
N VAL A 632 -28.55 -35.04 9.77
CA VAL A 632 -28.48 -33.61 10.09
C VAL A 632 -28.84 -33.31 11.56
N TRP A 633 -29.93 -33.90 12.08
CA TRP A 633 -30.42 -33.59 13.43
C TRP A 633 -30.04 -34.65 14.50
N ARG A 634 -29.06 -35.51 14.20
CA ARG A 634 -28.66 -36.63 15.08
C ARG A 634 -28.01 -36.18 16.39
N ASN A 635 -27.34 -35.04 16.39
CA ASN A 635 -26.53 -34.52 17.51
C ASN A 635 -27.10 -33.20 18.06
N GLY A 636 -28.42 -33.01 18.01
CA GLY A 636 -29.11 -31.81 18.49
C GLY A 636 -30.34 -31.48 17.66
N MET A 637 -31.49 -31.32 18.33
CA MET A 637 -32.79 -31.14 17.68
C MET A 637 -33.52 -29.89 18.21
N PRO A 638 -33.29 -28.71 17.62
CA PRO A 638 -34.01 -27.49 17.99
C PRO A 638 -35.50 -27.59 17.61
N ARG A 639 -36.37 -26.83 18.28
CA ARG A 639 -37.83 -26.79 17.98
C ARG A 639 -38.15 -26.48 16.52
N THR A 640 -37.29 -25.74 15.81
CA THR A 640 -37.42 -25.44 14.37
C THR A 640 -37.23 -26.67 13.48
N ALA A 641 -36.42 -27.64 13.91
CA ALA A 641 -36.14 -28.85 13.15
C ALA A 641 -37.30 -29.87 13.14
N PHE A 642 -38.25 -29.77 14.09
CA PHE A 642 -39.29 -30.80 14.30
C PHE A 642 -40.10 -31.11 13.04
N SER A 643 -40.43 -30.08 12.24
CA SER A 643 -41.16 -30.26 10.98
C SER A 643 -40.33 -31.03 9.93
N GLY A 644 -39.02 -30.74 9.83
CA GLY A 644 -38.10 -31.44 8.94
C GLY A 644 -37.79 -32.87 9.40
N VAL A 645 -37.70 -33.10 10.72
CA VAL A 645 -37.57 -34.44 11.31
C VAL A 645 -38.75 -35.32 10.92
N ALA A 646 -39.98 -34.80 10.93
CA ALA A 646 -41.15 -35.56 10.47
C ALA A 646 -41.01 -36.01 9.00
N TYR A 647 -40.54 -35.14 8.11
CA TYR A 647 -40.30 -35.48 6.71
C TYR A 647 -39.18 -36.51 6.49
N SER A 648 -38.26 -36.68 7.44
CA SER A 648 -37.26 -37.75 7.41
C SER A 648 -37.83 -39.17 7.65
N PHE A 649 -39.14 -39.28 7.93
CA PHE A 649 -39.89 -40.53 8.07
C PHE A 649 -41.13 -40.61 7.15
N TYR A 650 -41.14 -39.83 6.07
CA TYR A 650 -42.21 -39.83 5.06
C TYR A 650 -42.33 -41.19 4.32
N ARG A 651 -43.55 -41.69 4.09
CA ARG A 651 -43.78 -42.96 3.37
C ARG A 651 -44.48 -42.80 2.01
N GLY A 652 -44.91 -41.61 1.65
CA GLY A 652 -45.71 -41.38 0.44
C GLY A 652 -47.18 -41.71 0.62
N GLY A 653 -47.92 -41.74 -0.50
CA GLY A 653 -49.36 -41.98 -0.53
C GLY A 653 -50.21 -40.75 -0.19
N ALA A 654 -51.45 -40.73 -0.68
CA ALA A 654 -52.42 -39.67 -0.41
C ALA A 654 -53.41 -40.10 0.68
N GLU A 655 -53.06 -39.85 1.95
CA GLU A 655 -54.02 -39.90 3.05
C GLU A 655 -54.50 -38.49 3.45
N HIS A 656 -55.47 -38.45 4.36
CA HIS A 656 -56.30 -37.27 4.62
C HIS A 656 -55.47 -36.01 4.95
N GLY A 657 -55.86 -34.87 4.36
CA GLY A 657 -55.16 -33.59 4.50
C GLY A 657 -54.12 -33.30 3.41
N GLY A 658 -53.70 -34.30 2.60
CA GLY A 658 -52.80 -34.08 1.46
C GLY A 658 -51.30 -33.99 1.80
N TRP A 659 -50.94 -34.18 3.08
CA TRP A 659 -49.55 -34.13 3.57
C TRP A 659 -48.80 -35.46 3.39
N GLY A 660 -49.52 -36.57 3.20
CA GLY A 660 -49.01 -37.94 3.00
C GLY A 660 -48.79 -38.74 4.29
N SER A 661 -48.44 -40.03 4.17
CA SER A 661 -48.27 -40.92 5.34
C SER A 661 -46.85 -40.88 5.92
N PHE A 662 -46.71 -41.19 7.22
CA PHE A 662 -45.45 -41.11 7.98
C PHE A 662 -45.21 -42.36 8.84
N ASP A 663 -43.94 -42.68 9.07
CA ASP A 663 -43.52 -43.81 9.92
C ASP A 663 -43.30 -43.39 11.38
N PHE A 664 -44.39 -43.37 12.14
CA PHE A 664 -44.40 -42.83 13.50
C PHE A 664 -43.55 -43.60 14.53
N ASP A 665 -43.42 -44.92 14.38
CA ASP A 665 -42.68 -45.78 15.33
C ASP A 665 -41.16 -45.48 15.28
N PRO A 666 -40.48 -45.59 14.11
CA PRO A 666 -39.07 -45.23 13.98
C PRO A 666 -38.80 -43.74 14.21
N MET A 667 -39.76 -42.86 13.92
CA MET A 667 -39.63 -41.43 14.19
C MET A 667 -39.52 -41.15 15.70
N LEU A 668 -40.36 -41.75 16.54
CA LEU A 668 -40.25 -41.54 17.99
C LEU A 668 -39.05 -42.24 18.62
N ASP A 669 -38.64 -43.41 18.10
CA ASP A 669 -37.36 -44.03 18.47
C ASP A 669 -36.19 -43.06 18.15
N TYR A 670 -36.15 -42.46 16.95
CA TYR A 670 -35.11 -41.50 16.54
C TYR A 670 -35.12 -40.19 17.35
N VAL A 671 -36.31 -39.62 17.61
CA VAL A 671 -36.45 -38.43 18.46
C VAL A 671 -36.00 -38.74 19.89
N ALA A 672 -36.25 -39.94 20.42
CA ALA A 672 -35.78 -40.35 21.73
C ALA A 672 -34.24 -40.52 21.80
N GLU A 673 -33.61 -40.95 20.71
CA GLU A 673 -32.18 -41.22 20.63
C GLU A 673 -31.34 -39.97 20.25
N SER A 674 -31.91 -39.03 19.51
CA SER A 674 -31.21 -37.83 18.99
C SER A 674 -31.49 -36.54 19.79
N ALA A 675 -32.33 -36.62 20.84
CA ALA A 675 -32.65 -35.48 21.69
C ALA A 675 -31.66 -35.33 22.86
N ASP A 676 -31.13 -34.13 23.05
CA ASP A 676 -30.21 -33.79 24.15
C ASP A 676 -30.81 -34.00 25.55
N SER A 677 -32.14 -34.01 25.64
CA SER A 677 -32.89 -34.12 26.89
C SER A 677 -34.30 -34.68 26.66
N LYS A 678 -34.91 -35.22 27.73
CA LYS A 678 -36.31 -35.66 27.71
C LYS A 678 -37.26 -34.48 27.50
N GLU A 679 -36.86 -33.30 27.95
CA GLU A 679 -37.56 -32.02 27.77
C GLU A 679 -37.74 -31.65 26.30
N THR A 680 -36.77 -31.99 25.44
CA THR A 680 -36.84 -31.88 23.97
C THR A 680 -37.84 -32.88 23.38
N VAL A 681 -37.84 -34.13 23.83
CA VAL A 681 -38.84 -35.13 23.38
C VAL A 681 -40.26 -34.72 23.80
N TYR A 682 -40.44 -34.22 25.01
CA TYR A 682 -41.73 -33.65 25.44
C TYR A 682 -42.10 -32.39 24.65
N ALA A 683 -41.13 -31.58 24.20
CA ALA A 683 -41.39 -30.45 23.31
C ALA A 683 -41.85 -30.91 21.91
N PHE A 684 -41.29 -32.00 21.38
CA PHE A 684 -41.73 -32.61 20.13
C PHE A 684 -43.17 -33.13 20.24
N ILE A 685 -43.50 -33.83 21.33
CA ILE A 685 -44.86 -34.35 21.60
C ILE A 685 -45.89 -33.22 21.81
N GLU A 686 -45.48 -32.11 22.42
CA GLU A 686 -46.31 -30.91 22.62
C GLU A 686 -46.57 -30.17 21.30
N TRP A 687 -45.55 -30.08 20.45
CA TRP A 687 -45.64 -29.52 19.10
C TRP A 687 -46.52 -30.38 18.18
N SER A 688 -46.29 -31.69 18.13
CA SER A 688 -47.03 -32.62 17.26
C SER A 688 -48.52 -32.68 17.60
N ALA A 689 -48.89 -32.48 18.87
CA ALA A 689 -50.29 -32.38 19.30
C ALA A 689 -51.04 -31.16 18.71
N SER A 690 -50.32 -30.22 18.11
CA SER A 690 -50.85 -29.02 17.44
C SER A 690 -50.62 -29.04 15.92
N ASP A 691 -50.13 -30.16 15.36
CA ASP A 691 -49.75 -30.30 13.96
C ASP A 691 -50.61 -31.36 13.27
N GLU A 692 -51.20 -30.99 12.13
CA GLU A 692 -52.23 -31.81 11.45
C GLU A 692 -51.72 -33.19 11.04
N ARG A 693 -50.41 -33.35 10.78
CA ARG A 693 -49.79 -34.62 10.35
C ARG A 693 -49.86 -35.72 11.41
N PHE A 694 -50.12 -35.37 12.67
CA PHE A 694 -50.18 -36.29 13.81
C PHE A 694 -51.61 -36.46 14.36
N THR A 695 -52.58 -35.77 13.75
CA THR A 695 -53.99 -35.80 14.16
C THR A 695 -54.86 -36.51 13.12
N GLY A 696 -55.80 -37.33 13.57
CA GLY A 696 -56.76 -38.01 12.71
C GLY A 696 -57.88 -37.07 12.22
N PRO A 697 -58.73 -37.50 11.25
CA PRO A 697 -59.71 -36.65 10.57
C PRO A 697 -60.77 -35.95 11.44
N SER A 698 -60.91 -36.37 12.71
CA SER A 698 -61.84 -35.81 13.70
C SER A 698 -61.15 -34.96 14.79
N GLY A 699 -59.88 -34.58 14.59
CA GLY A 699 -59.05 -33.89 15.59
C GLY A 699 -58.50 -34.81 16.70
N GLY A 700 -58.75 -36.13 16.60
CA GLY A 700 -58.15 -37.13 17.46
C GLY A 700 -56.64 -37.32 17.20
N ILE A 701 -55.99 -38.23 17.93
CA ILE A 701 -54.62 -38.67 17.59
C ILE A 701 -54.72 -39.65 16.41
N ASP A 702 -53.78 -39.57 15.46
CA ASP A 702 -53.60 -40.65 14.48
C ASP A 702 -53.42 -42.02 15.17
N PRO A 703 -54.05 -43.13 14.70
CA PRO A 703 -53.95 -44.44 15.34
C PRO A 703 -52.53 -45.01 15.40
N HIS A 704 -51.71 -44.80 14.37
CA HIS A 704 -50.32 -45.25 14.33
C HIS A 704 -49.44 -44.38 15.22
N TYR A 705 -49.63 -43.05 15.23
CA TYR A 705 -48.94 -42.18 16.18
C TYR A 705 -49.33 -42.46 17.64
N ARG A 706 -50.60 -42.81 17.90
CA ARG A 706 -51.04 -43.27 19.23
C ARG A 706 -50.30 -44.55 19.65
N ALA A 707 -50.08 -45.50 18.74
CA ALA A 707 -49.31 -46.71 19.04
C ALA A 707 -47.84 -46.37 19.37
N ALA A 708 -47.21 -45.52 18.55
CA ALA A 708 -45.83 -45.07 18.74
C ALA A 708 -45.62 -44.33 20.07
N LEU A 709 -46.53 -43.41 20.44
CA LEU A 709 -46.48 -42.71 21.73
C LEU A 709 -46.56 -43.69 22.92
N ASN A 710 -47.42 -44.71 22.84
CA ASN A 710 -47.49 -45.74 23.87
C ASN A 710 -46.17 -46.50 24.00
N ARG A 711 -45.62 -46.96 22.86
CA ARG A 711 -44.35 -47.67 22.79
C ARG A 711 -43.20 -46.83 23.36
N TYR A 712 -43.13 -45.53 23.05
CA TYR A 712 -42.15 -44.60 23.61
C TYR A 712 -42.24 -44.53 25.15
N PHE A 713 -43.43 -44.30 25.70
CA PHE A 713 -43.61 -44.20 27.16
C PHE A 713 -43.45 -45.53 27.89
N ASP A 714 -43.62 -46.68 27.24
CA ASP A 714 -43.35 -47.98 27.84
C ASP A 714 -41.85 -48.36 27.75
N ARG A 715 -41.13 -47.96 26.68
CA ARG A 715 -39.72 -48.30 26.41
C ARG A 715 -38.70 -47.32 26.97
N TYR A 716 -38.82 -46.02 26.67
CA TYR A 716 -37.82 -45.00 27.00
C TYR A 716 -38.16 -44.19 28.27
N ASP A 717 -39.44 -44.08 28.66
CA ASP A 717 -39.81 -43.34 29.87
C ASP A 717 -41.04 -43.87 30.65
N SER A 718 -40.93 -45.10 31.16
CA SER A 718 -41.96 -45.79 31.97
C SER A 718 -42.26 -45.16 33.34
N GLY A 719 -41.58 -44.05 33.68
CA GLY A 719 -41.79 -43.25 34.89
C GLY A 719 -42.24 -41.81 34.65
N ALA A 720 -42.26 -41.32 33.40
CA ALA A 720 -42.51 -39.93 33.04
C ALA A 720 -43.64 -39.26 33.82
N LEU A 721 -44.84 -39.85 33.79
CA LEU A 721 -46.07 -39.25 34.32
C LEU A 721 -46.18 -39.34 35.85
N ARG A 722 -45.23 -40.03 36.52
CA ARG A 722 -45.08 -39.97 37.98
C ARG A 722 -44.49 -38.63 38.42
N GLN A 723 -43.70 -37.98 37.57
CA GLN A 723 -43.09 -36.68 37.87
C GLN A 723 -44.14 -35.57 37.74
N LYS A 724 -44.34 -34.80 38.82
CA LYS A 724 -45.31 -33.69 38.86
C LYS A 724 -45.16 -32.70 37.68
N PRO A 725 -43.95 -32.17 37.33
CA PRO A 725 -43.82 -31.20 36.25
C PRO A 725 -44.15 -31.80 34.87
N VAL A 726 -43.62 -32.99 34.55
CA VAL A 726 -43.91 -33.68 33.28
C VAL A 726 -45.40 -33.95 33.12
N ARG A 727 -46.05 -34.44 34.18
CA ARG A 727 -47.50 -34.68 34.19
C ARG A 727 -48.30 -33.39 34.02
N GLN A 728 -47.88 -32.28 34.63
CA GLN A 728 -48.56 -30.98 34.42
C GLN A 728 -48.41 -30.50 32.98
N ARG A 729 -47.21 -30.61 32.39
CA ARG A 729 -46.92 -30.21 31.01
C ARG A 729 -47.74 -31.00 29.99
N LEU A 730 -47.69 -32.34 30.04
CA LEU A 730 -48.41 -33.19 29.08
C LEU A 730 -49.95 -33.13 29.24
N MET A 731 -50.46 -32.79 30.44
CA MET A 731 -51.90 -32.59 30.67
C MET A 731 -52.38 -31.18 30.28
N ALA A 732 -51.48 -30.24 30.02
CA ALA A 732 -51.79 -28.88 29.58
C ALA A 732 -51.83 -28.74 28.04
N ILE A 733 -51.55 -29.81 27.29
CA ILE A 733 -51.67 -29.87 25.83
C ILE A 733 -53.13 -29.58 25.42
N GLY A 734 -53.31 -28.66 24.47
CA GLY A 734 -54.64 -28.19 24.05
C GLY A 734 -55.52 -29.24 23.35
N ASN A 735 -54.93 -30.32 22.84
CA ASN A 735 -55.68 -31.40 22.18
C ASN A 735 -56.24 -32.41 23.23
N PRO A 736 -57.58 -32.57 23.34
CA PRO A 736 -58.20 -33.43 24.35
C PRO A 736 -57.92 -34.92 24.14
N ALA A 737 -57.65 -35.38 22.91
CA ALA A 737 -57.34 -36.77 22.62
C ALA A 737 -55.93 -37.16 23.14
N PHE A 738 -54.97 -36.24 23.03
CA PHE A 738 -53.64 -36.36 23.64
C PHE A 738 -53.74 -36.41 25.17
N VAL A 739 -54.49 -35.49 25.79
CA VAL A 739 -54.71 -35.51 27.25
C VAL A 739 -55.38 -36.81 27.71
N ALA A 740 -56.31 -37.37 26.92
CA ALA A 740 -56.92 -38.67 27.21
C ALA A 740 -55.91 -39.83 27.12
N LEU A 741 -55.01 -39.83 26.13
CA LEU A 741 -53.91 -40.80 26.04
C LEU A 741 -52.97 -40.69 27.24
N PHE A 742 -52.49 -39.50 27.60
CA PHE A 742 -51.58 -39.34 28.74
C PHE A 742 -52.26 -39.67 30.07
N ARG A 743 -53.59 -39.53 30.18
CA ARG A 743 -54.35 -40.03 31.32
C ARG A 743 -54.31 -41.56 31.40
N GLU A 744 -54.49 -42.24 30.28
CA GLU A 744 -54.40 -43.71 30.18
C GLU A 744 -52.98 -44.20 30.54
N ILE A 745 -51.94 -43.63 29.94
CA ILE A 745 -50.53 -43.97 30.23
C ILE A 745 -50.21 -43.68 31.71
N ASN A 746 -50.69 -42.56 32.28
CA ASN A 746 -50.52 -42.27 33.71
C ASN A 746 -51.18 -43.35 34.60
N THR A 747 -52.35 -43.90 34.23
CA THR A 747 -52.93 -45.04 34.98
C THR A 747 -52.13 -46.33 34.88
N ARG A 748 -51.46 -46.58 33.73
CA ARG A 748 -50.56 -47.73 33.54
C ARG A 748 -49.26 -47.55 34.34
N GLN A 749 -48.66 -46.37 34.31
CA GLN A 749 -47.43 -46.04 35.04
C GLN A 749 -47.65 -45.89 36.56
N ALA A 750 -48.88 -45.69 37.04
CA ALA A 750 -49.19 -45.52 38.46
C ALA A 750 -48.70 -46.70 39.34
N PRO A 751 -48.27 -46.45 40.59
CA PRO A 751 -47.88 -47.50 41.54
C PRO A 751 -48.97 -48.55 41.77
N SER A 752 -48.59 -49.80 42.02
CA SER A 752 -49.50 -50.95 42.11
C SER A 752 -50.67 -50.77 43.11
N TRP A 753 -50.45 -50.04 44.20
CA TRP A 753 -51.48 -49.75 45.20
C TRP A 753 -52.58 -48.80 44.68
N GLN A 754 -52.25 -47.85 43.79
CA GLN A 754 -53.23 -46.93 43.21
C GLN A 754 -54.13 -47.62 42.18
N ARG A 755 -53.57 -48.57 41.40
CA ARG A 755 -54.33 -49.40 40.46
C ARG A 755 -55.36 -50.29 41.18
N LEU A 756 -55.04 -50.75 42.39
CA LEU A 756 -55.98 -51.52 43.22
C LEU A 756 -57.15 -50.67 43.74
N LEU A 757 -56.88 -49.42 44.13
CA LEU A 757 -57.87 -48.51 44.73
C LEU A 757 -59.00 -48.12 43.76
N TRP A 758 -58.68 -47.95 42.47
CA TRP A 758 -59.68 -47.57 41.47
C TRP A 758 -60.61 -48.73 41.05
N LYS A 759 -60.16 -49.99 41.17
CA LYS A 759 -60.97 -51.17 40.82
C LYS A 759 -62.05 -51.56 41.86
N ARG A 760 -62.04 -50.97 43.07
CA ARG A 760 -62.96 -51.31 44.18
C ARG A 760 -63.71 -50.12 44.80
N ARG A 761 -64.11 -49.13 44.00
CA ARG A 761 -64.77 -47.89 44.51
C ARG A 761 -66.17 -48.06 45.13
N LYS A 762 -66.90 -49.16 44.90
CA LYS A 762 -68.29 -49.33 45.37
C LYS A 762 -68.47 -49.82 46.83
N PRO A 763 -67.75 -50.84 47.34
CA PRO A 763 -67.97 -51.32 48.72
C PRO A 763 -67.36 -50.44 49.84
N LEU A 764 -66.35 -49.61 49.53
CA LEU A 764 -65.64 -48.82 50.56
C LEU A 764 -66.45 -47.63 51.11
N ILE A 765 -67.41 -47.10 50.36
CA ILE A 765 -68.24 -45.96 50.78
C ILE A 765 -69.24 -46.40 51.88
N LEU A 766 -69.72 -47.65 51.84
CA LEU A 766 -70.65 -48.18 52.84
C LEU A 766 -69.96 -48.50 54.17
N ALA A 767 -68.71 -48.99 54.13
CA ALA A 767 -67.92 -49.27 55.32
C ALA A 767 -67.54 -47.98 56.09
N ALA A 768 -67.29 -46.88 55.38
CA ALA A 768 -67.00 -45.58 55.99
C ALA A 768 -68.19 -45.01 56.79
N LEU A 769 -69.43 -45.24 56.34
CA LEU A 769 -70.64 -44.79 57.04
C LEU A 769 -70.91 -45.59 58.33
N LEU A 770 -70.65 -46.90 58.33
CA LEU A 770 -70.79 -47.73 59.54
C LEU A 770 -69.71 -47.42 60.59
N ALA A 771 -68.49 -47.07 60.17
CA ALA A 771 -67.43 -46.63 61.09
C ALA A 771 -67.76 -45.30 61.79
N ALA A 772 -68.46 -44.37 61.10
CA ALA A 772 -68.84 -43.08 61.67
C ALA A 772 -69.89 -43.22 62.81
N ALA A 773 -70.78 -44.21 62.74
CA ALA A 773 -71.81 -44.44 63.75
C ALA A 773 -71.27 -44.99 65.08
N LEU A 774 -70.14 -45.71 65.07
CA LEU A 774 -69.57 -46.36 66.26
C LEU A 774 -68.69 -45.42 67.11
N LEU A 775 -68.32 -44.24 66.60
CA LEU A 775 -67.36 -43.32 67.23
C LEU A 775 -67.99 -42.25 68.15
N ILE A 776 -69.32 -42.22 68.28
CA ILE A 776 -70.05 -41.18 69.04
C ILE A 776 -70.10 -41.47 70.56
N VAL A 777 -69.78 -42.70 71.01
CA VAL A 777 -70.08 -43.17 72.39
C VAL A 777 -68.85 -43.55 73.22
N LEU A 778 -67.62 -43.15 72.82
CA LEU A 778 -66.42 -43.34 73.65
C LEU A 778 -65.57 -42.07 73.99
N PRO A 779 -66.16 -40.88 74.29
CA PRO A 779 -65.40 -39.73 74.78
C PRO A 779 -65.20 -39.77 76.30
N LEU A 780 -64.36 -40.68 76.80
CA LEU A 780 -63.74 -40.57 78.12
C LEU A 780 -62.33 -41.18 78.07
N ILE A 781 -61.32 -40.47 78.56
CA ILE A 781 -59.87 -40.78 78.47
C ILE A 781 -59.25 -40.52 77.08
N TRP A 782 -58.94 -39.25 76.76
CA TRP A 782 -57.57 -38.83 76.40
C TRP A 782 -57.38 -37.31 76.34
N THR A 783 -56.17 -36.84 76.66
CA THR A 783 -55.72 -35.44 76.64
C THR A 783 -55.09 -35.06 75.29
N PRO A 784 -54.92 -33.75 74.98
CA PRO A 784 -55.00 -33.29 73.60
C PRO A 784 -53.68 -33.13 72.84
N VAL A 785 -53.81 -33.32 71.52
CA VAL A 785 -53.17 -32.59 70.41
C VAL A 785 -51.65 -32.74 70.22
N GLY A 786 -51.30 -33.24 69.03
CA GLY A 786 -49.92 -33.31 68.56
C GLY A 786 -49.43 -32.02 67.89
N ALA A 787 -48.12 -31.84 67.96
CA ALA A 787 -47.33 -30.95 67.10
C ALA A 787 -46.10 -31.74 66.60
N PHE A 788 -45.33 -31.16 65.68
CA PHE A 788 -44.23 -31.78 64.90
C PHE A 788 -44.73 -32.80 63.84
N ILE A 789 -44.16 -32.86 62.62
CA ILE A 789 -42.81 -32.45 62.20
C ILE A 789 -42.86 -31.58 60.93
N THR A 790 -42.60 -30.29 61.08
CA THR A 790 -41.89 -29.47 60.07
C THR A 790 -40.71 -28.84 60.80
N ARG A 791 -39.47 -29.19 60.43
CA ARG A 791 -38.29 -28.56 61.02
C ARG A 791 -38.04 -27.24 60.28
N PRO A 792 -37.94 -26.09 60.97
CA PRO A 792 -37.74 -24.82 60.30
C PRO A 792 -36.38 -24.75 59.60
N VAL A 793 -36.34 -23.96 58.54
CA VAL A 793 -35.11 -23.45 57.90
C VAL A 793 -34.76 -22.10 58.52
N PRO A 794 -33.49 -21.70 58.56
CA PRO A 794 -33.11 -20.35 58.99
C PRO A 794 -33.73 -19.31 58.06
N GLU A 795 -34.28 -18.23 58.61
CA GLU A 795 -34.75 -17.08 57.85
C GLU A 795 -33.53 -16.26 57.43
N LEU A 796 -33.32 -16.09 56.13
CA LEU A 796 -32.20 -15.35 55.55
C LEU A 796 -32.68 -14.03 54.96
N GLN A 797 -32.17 -12.92 55.50
CA GLN A 797 -32.38 -11.58 54.98
C GLN A 797 -31.06 -11.07 54.38
N VAL A 798 -31.11 -10.62 53.12
CA VAL A 798 -29.96 -10.06 52.40
C VAL A 798 -30.28 -8.60 52.11
N ALA A 799 -29.37 -7.70 52.46
CA ALA A 799 -29.53 -6.28 52.17
C ALA A 799 -29.60 -6.05 50.65
N GLU A 800 -30.34 -5.02 50.23
CA GLU A 800 -30.43 -4.70 48.80
C GLU A 800 -29.05 -4.35 48.23
N LEU A 801 -28.74 -4.95 47.09
CA LEU A 801 -27.55 -4.66 46.31
C LEU A 801 -27.95 -3.80 45.12
N PRO A 802 -27.14 -2.81 44.71
CA PRO A 802 -27.45 -1.96 43.58
C PRO A 802 -27.47 -2.81 42.30
N GLU A 803 -28.51 -2.67 41.46
CA GLU A 803 -28.62 -3.43 40.21
C GLU A 803 -27.47 -3.10 39.23
N ARG A 804 -26.90 -1.89 39.34
CA ARG A 804 -25.74 -1.43 38.58
C ARG A 804 -24.78 -0.64 39.46
N THR A 805 -23.48 -0.75 39.19
CA THR A 805 -22.41 -0.05 39.91
C THR A 805 -21.29 0.30 38.95
N SER A 806 -20.56 1.39 39.23
CA SER A 806 -19.28 1.71 38.58
C SER A 806 -18.06 1.36 39.43
N SER A 807 -18.28 0.79 40.62
CA SER A 807 -17.24 0.25 41.51
C SER A 807 -17.04 -1.23 41.21
N ASP A 808 -15.79 -1.64 40.98
CA ASP A 808 -15.38 -3.04 40.74
C ASP A 808 -15.54 -3.95 41.97
N THR A 809 -15.93 -3.39 43.11
CA THR A 809 -16.15 -4.08 44.37
C THR A 809 -17.46 -3.62 45.01
N ILE A 810 -18.22 -4.56 45.57
CA ILE A 810 -19.43 -4.28 46.37
C ILE A 810 -19.45 -5.08 47.68
N THR A 811 -20.00 -4.49 48.73
CA THR A 811 -20.14 -5.14 50.03
C THR A 811 -21.50 -5.83 50.16
N VAL A 812 -21.50 -7.16 50.23
CA VAL A 812 -22.70 -7.98 50.45
C VAL A 812 -22.95 -8.16 51.94
N LYS A 813 -24.10 -7.69 52.43
CA LYS A 813 -24.53 -7.86 53.83
C LYS A 813 -25.73 -8.79 53.92
N ALA A 814 -25.68 -9.75 54.84
CA ALA A 814 -26.75 -10.70 55.07
C ALA A 814 -26.81 -11.17 56.53
N GLN A 815 -28.02 -11.39 57.04
CA GLN A 815 -28.29 -11.89 58.38
C GLN A 815 -29.20 -13.12 58.28
N ALA A 816 -28.91 -14.15 59.09
CA ALA A 816 -29.65 -15.40 59.15
C ALA A 816 -30.05 -15.73 60.58
N ALA A 817 -31.34 -15.82 60.86
CA ALA A 817 -31.89 -16.12 62.17
C ALA A 817 -32.62 -17.47 62.18
N ASP A 818 -32.38 -18.28 63.21
CA ASP A 818 -33.13 -19.50 63.48
C ASP A 818 -33.41 -19.60 64.98
N ASN A 819 -34.67 -19.77 65.35
CA ASN A 819 -35.09 -19.92 66.74
C ASN A 819 -34.45 -21.15 67.44
N TYR A 820 -33.93 -22.10 66.66
CA TYR A 820 -33.30 -23.33 67.14
C TYR A 820 -31.80 -23.40 66.85
N ASP A 821 -31.22 -22.42 66.13
CA ASP A 821 -29.79 -22.30 65.91
C ASP A 821 -29.33 -20.83 65.93
N ARG A 822 -28.61 -20.45 66.99
CA ARG A 822 -28.20 -19.05 67.22
C ARG A 822 -27.09 -18.55 66.30
N MET A 823 -26.44 -19.44 65.54
CA MET A 823 -25.31 -19.12 64.66
C MET A 823 -25.42 -19.85 63.30
N PRO A 824 -26.48 -19.64 62.48
CA PRO A 824 -26.60 -20.29 61.18
C PRO A 824 -25.46 -19.85 60.25
N LYS A 825 -24.86 -20.78 59.50
CA LYS A 825 -23.75 -20.49 58.58
C LYS A 825 -24.26 -19.78 57.34
N ILE A 826 -23.61 -18.68 56.95
CA ILE A 826 -23.96 -17.91 55.74
C ILE A 826 -22.83 -18.03 54.72
N TYR A 827 -23.20 -18.37 53.49
CA TYR A 827 -22.33 -18.55 52.34
C TYR A 827 -22.64 -17.48 51.29
N VAL A 828 -21.61 -16.87 50.69
CA VAL A 828 -21.72 -15.92 49.57
C VAL A 828 -20.90 -16.47 48.42
N ASN A 829 -21.50 -16.59 47.23
CA ASN A 829 -20.92 -17.24 46.04
C ASN A 829 -20.33 -18.64 46.34
N GLY A 830 -21.05 -19.43 47.15
CA GLY A 830 -20.65 -20.77 47.58
C GLY A 830 -19.56 -20.81 48.67
N VAL A 831 -18.91 -19.70 48.99
CA VAL A 831 -17.85 -19.62 50.00
C VAL A 831 -18.45 -19.26 51.36
N LEU A 832 -18.09 -19.98 52.43
CA LEU A 832 -18.51 -19.63 53.79
C LEU A 832 -18.02 -18.22 54.13
N ALA A 833 -18.95 -17.35 54.49
CA ALA A 833 -18.72 -15.92 54.66
C ALA A 833 -18.89 -15.47 56.12
N GLY A 834 -19.77 -16.10 56.89
CA GLY A 834 -19.97 -15.80 58.32
C GLY A 834 -20.94 -16.76 59.02
N GLN A 835 -21.34 -16.43 60.24
CA GLN A 835 -22.39 -17.13 61.01
C GLN A 835 -23.28 -16.10 61.71
N GLY A 836 -24.60 -16.26 61.63
CA GLY A 836 -25.58 -15.32 62.17
C GLY A 836 -25.71 -14.03 61.35
N GLU A 837 -24.61 -13.31 61.14
CA GLU A 837 -24.55 -12.13 60.28
C GLU A 837 -23.21 -12.07 59.52
N VAL A 838 -23.20 -11.46 58.35
CA VAL A 838 -22.01 -11.25 57.54
C VAL A 838 -22.06 -9.95 56.76
N SER A 839 -20.89 -9.31 56.62
CA SER A 839 -20.61 -8.24 55.68
C SER A 839 -19.33 -8.62 54.92
N ARG A 840 -19.43 -8.92 53.62
CA ARG A 840 -18.32 -9.42 52.80
C ARG A 840 -18.23 -8.68 51.47
N GLU A 841 -17.04 -8.21 51.14
CA GLU A 841 -16.78 -7.62 49.82
C GLU A 841 -16.61 -8.70 48.76
N VAL A 842 -17.19 -8.42 47.58
CA VAL A 842 -17.15 -9.25 46.39
C VAL A 842 -16.62 -8.40 45.24
N VAL A 843 -15.51 -8.83 44.64
CA VAL A 843 -14.96 -8.25 43.41
C VAL A 843 -15.83 -8.69 42.23
N LEU A 844 -16.17 -7.74 41.36
CA LEU A 844 -16.99 -7.90 40.18
C LEU A 844 -16.10 -7.97 38.93
N ALA A 845 -16.45 -8.85 37.99
CA ALA A 845 -15.93 -8.81 36.63
C ALA A 845 -16.67 -7.72 35.81
N ALA A 846 -16.10 -7.28 34.69
CA ALA A 846 -16.77 -6.34 33.80
C ALA A 846 -18.09 -6.93 33.25
N GLY A 847 -19.17 -6.15 33.26
CA GLY A 847 -20.50 -6.60 32.81
C GLY A 847 -21.36 -7.23 33.92
N ILE A 848 -22.16 -8.23 33.55
CA ILE A 848 -23.20 -8.79 34.44
C ILE A 848 -22.61 -9.82 35.39
N ASN A 849 -22.71 -9.56 36.71
CA ASN A 849 -22.25 -10.46 37.77
C ASN A 849 -23.45 -11.05 38.51
N THR A 850 -23.42 -12.36 38.78
CA THR A 850 -24.46 -13.05 39.56
C THR A 850 -23.92 -13.38 40.95
N ILE A 851 -24.56 -12.82 41.98
CA ILE A 851 -24.21 -13.02 43.39
C ILE A 851 -25.26 -13.89 44.06
N THR A 852 -24.81 -14.93 44.76
CA THR A 852 -25.67 -15.89 45.46
C THR A 852 -25.39 -15.86 46.95
N VAL A 853 -26.43 -15.89 47.78
CA VAL A 853 -26.33 -15.94 49.24
C VAL A 853 -27.23 -17.04 49.78
N LYS A 854 -26.67 -17.92 50.62
CA LYS A 854 -27.35 -19.10 51.18
C LYS A 854 -27.04 -19.21 52.68
N ALA A 855 -28.04 -19.50 53.50
CA ALA A 855 -27.83 -19.85 54.91
C ALA A 855 -28.00 -21.36 55.14
N GLU A 856 -27.36 -21.91 56.16
CA GLU A 856 -27.47 -23.31 56.55
C GLU A 856 -27.35 -23.45 58.07
N ASN A 857 -28.39 -23.97 58.72
CA ASN A 857 -28.34 -24.24 60.16
C ASN A 857 -27.56 -25.53 60.46
N LYS A 858 -27.21 -25.74 61.73
CA LYS A 858 -26.50 -26.93 62.24
C LYS A 858 -27.13 -28.29 61.91
N TYR A 859 -28.36 -28.32 61.39
CA TYR A 859 -29.06 -29.52 60.93
C TYR A 859 -28.97 -29.74 59.41
N GLY A 860 -28.16 -28.96 58.70
CA GLY A 860 -27.98 -29.06 57.24
C GLY A 860 -29.20 -28.60 56.45
N ARG A 861 -30.01 -27.70 57.02
CA ARG A 861 -31.22 -27.15 56.37
C ARG A 861 -31.02 -25.68 56.02
N SER A 862 -31.50 -25.34 54.83
CA SER A 862 -31.28 -24.05 54.18
C SER A 862 -32.57 -23.55 53.54
N PRO A 863 -32.87 -22.24 53.59
CA PRO A 863 -33.84 -21.62 52.70
C PRO A 863 -33.32 -21.66 51.25
N GLU A 864 -34.18 -21.24 50.32
CA GLU A 864 -33.81 -21.03 48.93
C GLU A 864 -32.67 -19.99 48.80
N THR A 865 -31.70 -20.25 47.91
CA THR A 865 -30.54 -19.38 47.72
C THR A 865 -30.98 -18.06 47.09
N VAL A 866 -30.81 -16.96 47.82
CA VAL A 866 -31.10 -15.61 47.30
C VAL A 866 -30.06 -15.27 46.24
N THR A 867 -30.52 -14.98 45.03
CA THR A 867 -29.66 -14.63 43.89
C THR A 867 -29.96 -13.22 43.44
N ARG A 868 -28.92 -12.39 43.27
CA ARG A 868 -28.99 -10.99 42.81
C ARG A 868 -28.00 -10.78 41.69
N THR A 869 -28.40 -10.01 40.69
CA THR A 869 -27.56 -9.65 39.53
C THR A 869 -27.12 -8.21 39.65
N VAL A 870 -25.82 -7.95 39.48
CA VAL A 870 -25.22 -6.60 39.56
C VAL A 870 -24.40 -6.37 38.31
N ILE A 871 -24.69 -5.30 37.58
CA ILE A 871 -23.95 -4.93 36.37
C ILE A 871 -22.85 -3.94 36.73
N LEU A 872 -21.59 -4.33 36.50
CA LEU A 872 -20.46 -3.41 36.54
C LEU A 872 -20.44 -2.61 35.23
N GLU A 873 -20.89 -1.36 35.29
CA GLU A 873 -20.80 -0.42 34.17
C GLU A 873 -19.38 0.18 34.12
N PRO A 874 -18.73 0.23 32.94
CA PRO A 874 -17.38 0.76 32.81
C PRO A 874 -17.33 2.24 33.21
N ALA A 875 -16.41 2.59 34.10
CA ALA A 875 -16.30 3.95 34.62
C ALA A 875 -16.03 4.97 33.49
N ILE A 876 -17.01 5.82 33.23
CA ILE A 876 -16.90 6.89 32.24
C ILE A 876 -15.95 7.97 32.78
N GLY A 877 -14.71 7.94 32.27
CA GLY A 877 -13.74 9.03 32.42
C GLY A 877 -14.32 10.37 31.93
N PRO A 878 -13.81 11.51 32.43
CA PRO A 878 -14.61 12.71 32.64
C PRO A 878 -15.15 13.35 31.35
N LYS A 879 -16.36 13.93 31.46
CA LYS A 879 -16.92 14.86 30.49
C LYS A 879 -15.92 16.00 30.19
N LEU A 880 -15.55 16.16 28.92
CA LEU A 880 -15.02 17.43 28.42
C LEU A 880 -16.10 18.53 28.55
N PRO A 881 -15.70 19.78 28.86
CA PRO A 881 -16.61 20.77 29.46
C PRO A 881 -17.44 21.59 28.46
N PRO A 882 -18.54 22.23 28.92
CA PRO A 882 -19.21 23.30 28.18
C PRO A 882 -18.32 24.56 28.06
N PRO A 883 -18.62 25.48 27.13
CA PRO A 883 -17.71 26.56 26.77
C PRO A 883 -17.54 27.63 27.87
N ALA A 884 -16.27 28.02 28.05
CA ALA A 884 -15.77 29.30 28.55
C ALA A 884 -16.62 30.09 29.57
N ALA A 885 -16.35 29.89 30.86
CA ALA A 885 -16.40 30.95 31.86
C ALA A 885 -15.38 30.70 32.99
N ALA A 886 -14.62 31.75 33.37
CA ALA A 886 -13.55 31.79 34.38
C ALA A 886 -12.30 30.93 34.05
N GLY A 887 -11.08 31.46 34.08
CA GLY A 887 -10.38 31.91 35.29
C GLY A 887 -9.18 30.96 35.54
N PRO A 888 -8.01 31.43 36.03
CA PRO A 888 -6.77 30.66 35.94
C PRO A 888 -6.60 29.65 37.08
N THR A 889 -5.88 28.53 36.83
CA THR A 889 -4.50 28.29 37.32
C THR A 889 -3.93 26.91 36.94
N ASN A 890 -2.68 26.92 36.47
CA ASN A 890 -1.57 25.97 36.68
C ASN A 890 -1.80 24.44 36.82
N GLY A 891 -1.01 23.65 36.08
CA GLY A 891 -0.26 22.54 36.70
C GLY A 891 -0.17 21.18 35.98
N ALA A 892 0.81 21.04 35.08
CA ALA A 892 1.63 19.84 34.81
C ALA A 892 1.03 18.42 34.63
N GLY A 893 1.47 17.74 33.55
CA GLY A 893 1.89 16.33 33.63
C GLY A 893 1.00 15.25 33.00
N GLY A 894 1.12 15.02 31.69
CA GLY A 894 0.98 13.67 31.12
C GLY A 894 2.34 12.93 31.20
N ALA A 895 2.51 11.69 30.72
CA ALA A 895 1.60 10.64 30.27
C ALA A 895 2.46 9.37 30.07
N ALA A 896 1.87 8.17 30.07
CA ALA A 896 2.55 6.95 29.64
C ALA A 896 1.57 5.95 28.99
N GLY A 897 1.77 5.68 27.69
CA GLY A 897 1.33 4.45 27.02
C GLY A 897 2.40 3.37 27.19
N SER A 898 2.08 2.07 27.29
CA SER A 898 1.67 1.18 26.17
C SER A 898 2.74 1.11 25.05
N ASP A 899 3.20 -0.06 24.59
CA ASP A 899 2.83 -1.44 24.95
C ASP A 899 3.91 -2.45 24.51
N THR A 900 3.75 -3.73 24.89
CA THR A 900 4.29 -4.98 24.28
C THR A 900 5.56 -4.91 23.39
N ALA A 901 6.70 -5.55 23.71
CA ALA A 901 6.96 -7.01 23.61
C ALA A 901 6.57 -7.61 22.22
N ARG A 902 7.34 -8.46 21.51
CA ARG A 902 8.53 -9.30 21.78
C ARG A 902 9.02 -9.87 20.41
N THR A 903 10.20 -10.49 20.15
CA THR A 903 11.43 -10.91 20.87
C THR A 903 12.59 -11.02 19.83
N GLU A 904 13.84 -11.29 20.26
CA GLU A 904 14.93 -12.00 19.53
C GLU A 904 15.59 -11.31 18.29
N THR A 905 16.93 -11.28 18.10
CA THR A 905 18.07 -11.90 18.84
C THR A 905 19.37 -11.06 18.74
N SER A 906 20.17 -11.11 19.82
CA SER A 906 21.65 -11.01 19.91
C SER A 906 22.48 -9.87 19.26
N ASN A 907 23.31 -9.28 20.14
CA ASN A 907 24.75 -8.97 20.01
C ASN A 907 25.28 -7.51 19.83
N VAL A 908 25.98 -7.09 20.89
CA VAL A 908 27.26 -6.32 20.92
C VAL A 908 27.25 -4.82 20.55
N LYS A 909 27.01 -4.00 21.59
CA LYS A 909 27.98 -3.06 22.21
C LYS A 909 28.83 -2.13 21.30
N GLY A 910 28.55 -0.82 21.38
CA GLY A 910 29.35 0.31 20.85
C GLY A 910 28.45 1.51 20.54
N GLU A 911 28.08 2.37 21.50
CA GLU A 911 28.85 3.48 22.08
C GLU A 911 28.84 4.78 21.22
N SER A 912 28.74 5.93 21.91
CA SER A 912 28.72 7.33 21.42
C SER A 912 27.38 7.93 20.91
N THR A 913 27.08 9.12 21.44
CA THR A 913 25.98 10.03 21.15
C THR A 913 26.32 11.03 20.04
N PRO A 914 25.31 11.68 19.45
CA PRO A 914 25.42 13.11 19.18
C PRO A 914 24.21 13.93 19.73
N PRO A 915 24.40 15.23 20.04
CA PRO A 915 23.36 16.07 20.63
C PRO A 915 22.41 16.71 19.60
N LYS A 916 21.20 17.06 20.06
CA LYS A 916 20.34 18.02 19.35
C LYS A 916 20.98 19.42 19.38
N GLY A 917 21.03 20.08 18.23
CA GLY A 917 21.35 21.51 18.10
C GLY A 917 20.39 22.15 17.09
N SER A 918 19.64 23.15 17.52
CA SER A 918 18.60 23.82 16.73
C SER A 918 19.14 25.00 15.92
N ARG A 919 18.73 25.09 14.65
CA ARG A 919 18.34 26.35 13.99
C ARG A 919 17.53 26.08 12.74
#